data_AF-A0A1Q5SY65-F1
#
_entry.id   AF-A0A1Q5SY65-F1
#
_cell.length_a   1.000
_cell.length_b   1.000
_cell.length_c   1.000
_cell.angle_alpha   90.00
_cell.angle_beta   90.00
_cell.angle_gamma   90.00
#
_symmetry.space_group_name_H-M   'P 1'
#
loop_
_entity.id
_entity.type
_entity.pdbx_description
1 polymer ?
#
loop_
_entity_poly.entity_id
_entity_poly.type
_entity_poly.pdbx_seq_one_letter_code
_entity_poly.pdbx_strand_id
1 'polypeptide(L)'
;MALHALVTLLWRRCCLDSYAEWIGQQDPPESPRPKQQFYPISLLHDSGSLTLETHRSSPQRQGGLLYTQLYSSVKEVFAAGDVYPFSNPSLETLALDPQLRKTWQYVGGGLSHDLIALMRAYLNMKQRCHAALQGSFMKVFGLREEHRVSFRLFYAIDQELRERNLHQSRLPGFSSDVEPFYSLPTSSLLFWFHWNINKFCVGFESVYSINDRHFVTWEHTRIMMMFLRCLQFSYAGGLLQRVSGCWRDVWFRPDARRTDGLRRCEGLGFQRNMEEYGYAWFLDKVNWDTMTFRQPSAQYMMFNSPSMQEAFHARYAQIRDVRLDFLRVHQAHRWMEEFSSVSPCLDVLEDFLRQLSLCVFRKDVFLQVKRLLHPDHAPRALAGEVPLSYDSITDVFVEGAKPLQLLDQRRIAVKSVDTIFAWLWEWKDGRYDRKGWKDKPYRMVYQQSFEAINQIMGKDRAREWKKALKTSFLQSHWLIPYPHNNGFMRKSKDTGQEVWWSNFNAGLYEHYRQWYGVSRVGDLFPAEYIKHHPTTGWGRSYGEPQYMENAVDPEMELVQLPEGEFYEKLLHIADRFSQNPDAPMWKRKAPPTVFDFGITIGDDSLLRAQRKVKGTPVQGLCMQIIQALDEYEVLGHSGRILRPRKQLRRHGQSTTNENEDEVTSDEESIDNRRDRLTTQILELEPKMREAVTAEREQYRWPHLHGIHLKHLEPRLQRLKTAESKTGDFCQV
;
A
#
# COMPACT_ATOMS: atom_id res chain seq x y z
N MET A 1 -43.43 17.77 47.25
CA MET A 1 -42.31 18.41 46.55
C MET A 1 -42.44 18.08 45.08
N ALA A 2 -42.82 19.05 44.24
CA ALA A 2 -42.83 18.83 42.80
C ALA A 2 -41.39 18.61 42.36
N LEU A 3 -41.08 17.43 41.83
CA LEU A 3 -39.84 17.20 41.10
C LEU A 3 -39.86 18.17 39.92
N HIS A 4 -39.15 19.31 40.04
CA HIS A 4 -38.82 20.11 38.87
C HIS A 4 -38.17 19.16 37.87
N ALA A 5 -38.72 19.10 36.65
CA ALA A 5 -38.12 18.31 35.59
C ALA A 5 -36.65 18.72 35.47
N LEU A 6 -35.74 17.75 35.45
CA LEU A 6 -34.33 18.02 35.24
C LEU A 6 -34.19 18.56 33.81
N VAL A 7 -33.75 19.81 33.69
CA VAL A 7 -33.68 20.52 32.41
C VAL A 7 -32.26 20.81 31.98
N THR A 8 -32.06 20.85 30.67
CA THR A 8 -30.86 21.39 30.04
C THR A 8 -31.23 22.61 29.22
N LEU A 9 -30.50 23.69 29.45
CA LEU A 9 -30.62 24.93 28.72
C LEU A 9 -29.61 24.95 27.57
N LEU A 10 -30.09 25.32 26.39
CA LEU A 10 -29.26 25.52 25.20
C LEU A 10 -29.54 26.91 24.60
N TRP A 11 -28.49 27.66 24.27
CA TRP A 11 -28.67 28.97 23.63
C TRP A 11 -29.38 28.84 22.28
N ARG A 12 -30.31 29.76 21.99
CA ARG A 12 -30.89 29.92 20.65
C ARG A 12 -29.95 30.70 19.77
N ARG A 13 -29.74 30.24 18.54
CA ARG A 13 -28.86 30.89 17.56
C ARG A 13 -29.33 32.31 17.25
N CYS A 14 -30.63 32.53 17.03
CA CYS A 14 -31.15 33.87 16.76
C CYS A 14 -30.81 34.87 17.87
N CYS A 15 -30.90 34.47 19.14
CA CYS A 15 -30.56 35.33 20.28
C CYS A 15 -29.06 35.60 20.38
N LEU A 16 -28.23 34.59 20.06
CA LEU A 16 -26.78 34.77 19.98
C LEU A 16 -26.39 35.70 18.84
N ASP A 17 -27.02 35.58 17.67
CA ASP A 17 -26.79 36.44 16.52
C ASP A 17 -27.23 37.89 16.82
N SER A 18 -28.41 38.08 17.45
CA SER A 18 -28.86 39.39 17.93
C SER A 18 -27.91 40.00 18.97
N TYR A 19 -27.36 39.19 19.87
CA TYR A 19 -26.35 39.65 20.84
C TYR A 19 -25.06 40.10 20.15
N ALA A 20 -24.60 39.34 19.14
CA ALA A 20 -23.42 39.70 18.34
C ALA A 20 -23.62 41.04 17.59
N GLU A 21 -24.81 41.23 17.00
CA GLU A 21 -25.19 42.48 16.36
C GLU A 21 -25.24 43.64 17.36
N TRP A 22 -25.88 43.43 18.52
CA TRP A 22 -25.98 44.44 19.57
C TRP A 22 -24.61 44.88 20.09
N ILE A 23 -23.68 43.94 20.35
CA ILE A 23 -22.30 44.30 20.71
C ILE A 23 -21.65 45.09 19.58
N GLY A 24 -21.80 44.67 18.33
CA GLY A 24 -21.23 45.38 17.19
C GLY A 24 -21.74 46.82 17.02
N GLN A 25 -22.96 47.12 17.50
CA GLN A 25 -23.56 48.45 17.46
C GLN A 25 -23.11 49.39 18.59
N GLN A 26 -22.45 48.88 19.63
CA GLN A 26 -21.98 49.75 20.73
C GLN A 26 -20.75 50.59 20.33
N ASP A 27 -20.05 50.21 19.27
CA ASP A 27 -18.95 50.99 18.71
C ASP A 27 -19.43 51.89 17.56
N PRO A 28 -18.73 53.00 17.27
CA PRO A 28 -19.02 53.84 16.10
C PRO A 28 -19.06 53.02 14.81
N PRO A 29 -19.91 53.36 13.81
CA PRO A 29 -20.10 52.57 12.60
C PRO A 29 -18.82 52.25 11.79
N GLU A 30 -17.80 53.11 11.91
CA GLU A 30 -16.50 52.99 11.25
C GLU A 30 -15.56 51.98 11.95
N SER A 31 -15.92 51.54 13.16
CA SER A 31 -15.11 50.62 13.94
C SER A 31 -15.19 49.20 13.38
N PRO A 32 -14.07 48.44 13.41
CA PRO A 32 -14.09 47.05 13.00
C PRO A 32 -14.96 46.22 13.94
N ARG A 33 -15.92 45.49 13.36
CA ARG A 33 -16.82 44.60 14.11
C ARG A 33 -16.04 43.47 14.81
N PRO A 34 -16.55 42.95 15.94
CA PRO A 34 -15.99 41.76 16.57
C PRO A 34 -15.95 40.58 15.62
N LYS A 35 -14.90 39.77 15.72
CA LYS A 35 -14.82 38.50 15.01
C LYS A 35 -15.77 37.50 15.66
N GLN A 36 -16.80 37.13 14.92
CA GLN A 36 -17.82 36.19 15.35
C GLN A 36 -17.47 34.76 14.96
N GLN A 37 -17.62 33.83 15.90
CA GLN A 37 -17.50 32.39 15.66
C GLN A 37 -18.61 31.62 16.35
N PHE A 38 -19.50 31.01 15.55
CA PHE A 38 -20.56 30.13 16.02
C PHE A 38 -20.15 28.66 15.95
N TYR A 39 -20.58 27.88 16.94
CA TYR A 39 -20.27 26.47 17.13
C TYR A 39 -21.58 25.68 17.31
N PRO A 40 -22.14 25.08 16.25
CA PRO A 40 -23.41 24.37 16.33
C PRO A 40 -23.30 23.14 17.24
N ILE A 41 -24.25 22.95 18.14
CA ILE A 41 -24.24 21.77 19.01
C ILE A 41 -24.78 20.56 18.25
N SER A 42 -24.02 19.47 18.22
CA SER A 42 -24.51 18.16 17.75
C SER A 42 -25.16 18.20 16.35
N LEU A 43 -24.60 19.00 15.44
CA LEU A 43 -25.07 19.18 14.05
C LEU A 43 -26.46 19.88 13.92
N LEU A 44 -26.90 20.61 14.93
CA LEU A 44 -28.13 21.41 14.92
C LEU A 44 -27.86 22.85 14.48
N HIS A 45 -28.76 23.42 13.68
CA HIS A 45 -28.66 24.78 13.17
C HIS A 45 -28.98 25.83 14.24
N ASP A 46 -30.08 25.63 14.97
CA ASP A 46 -30.70 26.67 15.79
C ASP A 46 -30.13 26.79 17.20
N SER A 47 -29.16 25.94 17.54
CA SER A 47 -28.55 25.96 18.86
C SER A 47 -27.05 25.70 18.81
N GLY A 48 -26.32 26.33 19.72
CA GLY A 48 -24.87 26.22 19.74
C GLY A 48 -24.21 27.13 20.77
N SER A 49 -22.94 27.41 20.53
CA SER A 49 -22.13 28.34 21.31
C SER A 49 -21.62 29.47 20.42
N LEU A 50 -21.41 30.63 21.02
CA LEU A 50 -20.89 31.82 20.36
C LEU A 50 -19.59 32.26 21.02
N THR A 51 -18.60 32.63 20.21
CA THR A 51 -17.43 33.40 20.66
C THR A 51 -17.34 34.67 19.85
N LEU A 52 -17.20 35.81 20.54
CA LEU A 52 -16.97 37.13 19.96
C LEU A 52 -15.62 37.64 20.42
N GLU A 53 -14.69 37.87 19.50
CA GLU A 53 -13.38 38.45 19.80
C GLU A 53 -13.34 39.91 19.32
N THR A 54 -13.11 40.85 20.24
CA THR A 54 -13.06 42.28 19.88
C THR A 54 -11.79 42.59 19.10
N HIS A 55 -11.91 43.43 18.07
CA HIS A 55 -10.77 43.79 17.25
C HIS A 55 -9.79 44.70 18.02
N ARG A 56 -8.49 44.58 17.76
CA ARG A 56 -7.44 45.30 18.52
C ARG A 56 -7.62 46.82 18.54
N SER A 57 -8.16 47.39 17.47
CA SER A 57 -8.40 48.83 17.32
C SER A 57 -9.80 49.28 17.72
N SER A 58 -10.71 48.37 18.08
CA SER A 58 -12.08 48.73 18.49
C SER A 58 -12.09 49.50 19.81
N PRO A 59 -12.99 50.49 20.00
CA PRO A 59 -13.15 51.17 21.27
C PRO A 59 -13.45 50.19 22.42
N GLN A 60 -14.26 49.15 22.20
CA GLN A 60 -14.47 48.07 23.18
C GLN A 60 -13.17 47.41 23.66
N ARG A 61 -12.24 47.12 22.73
CA ARG A 61 -10.93 46.55 23.09
C ARG A 61 -10.11 47.52 23.92
N GLN A 62 -10.09 48.80 23.53
CA GLN A 62 -9.38 49.84 24.27
C GLN A 62 -9.99 50.06 25.65
N GLY A 63 -11.32 49.96 25.76
CA GLY A 63 -12.08 49.95 27.01
C GLY A 63 -11.85 48.71 27.87
N GLY A 64 -11.20 47.67 27.32
CA GLY A 64 -10.74 46.52 28.06
C GLY A 64 -11.59 45.26 27.90
N LEU A 65 -12.54 45.18 26.97
CA LEU A 65 -13.23 43.93 26.63
C LEU A 65 -12.42 43.18 25.56
N LEU A 66 -11.93 41.97 25.87
CA LEU A 66 -11.09 41.18 24.95
C LEU A 66 -11.89 40.19 24.12
N TYR A 67 -12.72 39.38 24.77
CA TYR A 67 -13.64 38.48 24.10
C TYR A 67 -14.78 38.03 25.03
N THR A 68 -15.88 37.60 24.42
CA THR A 68 -17.07 37.05 25.09
C THR A 68 -17.35 35.64 24.57
N GLN A 69 -17.73 34.71 25.45
CA GLN A 69 -18.16 33.36 25.11
C GLN A 69 -19.51 33.05 25.73
N LEU A 70 -20.46 32.60 24.92
CA LEU A 70 -21.76 32.10 25.36
C LEU A 70 -21.89 30.64 24.97
N TYR A 71 -22.04 29.75 25.95
CA TYR A 71 -22.13 28.31 25.69
C TYR A 71 -22.96 27.58 26.74
N SER A 72 -23.42 26.37 26.44
CA SER A 72 -24.11 25.50 27.41
C SER A 72 -23.12 24.64 28.19
N SER A 73 -23.35 24.44 29.50
CA SER A 73 -22.52 23.57 30.34
C SER A 73 -22.65 22.08 29.98
N VAL A 74 -23.59 21.70 29.11
CA VAL A 74 -23.78 20.31 28.68
C VAL A 74 -22.54 19.69 28.01
N LYS A 75 -21.61 20.52 27.51
CA LYS A 75 -20.30 20.04 27.02
C LYS A 75 -19.51 19.24 28.08
N GLU A 76 -19.76 19.51 29.35
CA GLU A 76 -19.11 18.85 30.50
C GLU A 76 -19.46 17.36 30.61
N VAL A 77 -20.55 16.90 29.98
CA VAL A 77 -20.83 15.47 29.88
C VAL A 77 -19.64 14.74 29.28
N PHE A 78 -18.99 15.32 28.26
CA PHE A 78 -17.95 14.63 27.50
C PHE A 78 -16.53 15.12 27.82
N ALA A 79 -16.35 16.25 28.50
CA ALA A 79 -15.03 16.81 28.79
C ALA A 79 -14.29 16.02 29.90
N ALA A 80 -13.01 15.69 29.67
CA ALA A 80 -12.10 15.22 30.73
C ALA A 80 -10.72 15.82 30.52
N GLY A 81 -10.33 16.81 31.34
CA GLY A 81 -9.06 17.51 31.22
C GLY A 81 -8.79 18.04 29.81
N ASP A 82 -9.80 18.70 29.22
CA ASP A 82 -9.82 19.22 27.83
C ASP A 82 -9.75 18.17 26.70
N VAL A 83 -9.75 16.87 27.02
CA VAL A 83 -9.77 15.80 26.02
C VAL A 83 -11.21 15.39 25.73
N TYR A 84 -11.62 15.50 24.47
CA TYR A 84 -12.95 15.12 23.99
C TYR A 84 -12.94 13.75 23.29
N PRO A 85 -14.00 12.93 23.41
CA PRO A 85 -14.12 11.66 22.67
C PRO A 85 -13.90 11.83 21.16
N PHE A 86 -13.19 10.89 20.54
CA PHE A 86 -12.93 10.84 19.09
C PHE A 86 -12.13 12.03 18.51
N SER A 87 -11.57 12.92 19.34
CA SER A 87 -10.77 14.05 18.86
C SER A 87 -9.37 13.65 18.36
N ASN A 88 -8.97 12.38 18.51
CA ASN A 88 -7.68 11.88 18.05
C ASN A 88 -7.71 11.67 16.51
N PRO A 89 -7.01 12.50 15.71
CA PRO A 89 -7.03 12.37 14.26
C PRO A 89 -6.42 11.05 13.78
N SER A 90 -5.56 10.39 14.56
CA SER A 90 -4.96 9.10 14.20
C SER A 90 -5.99 7.97 14.10
N LEU A 91 -7.22 8.15 14.61
CA LEU A 91 -8.32 7.19 14.42
C LEU A 91 -8.64 6.94 12.93
N GLU A 92 -8.39 7.89 12.04
CA GLU A 92 -8.54 7.69 10.59
C GLU A 92 -7.64 6.58 10.04
N THR A 93 -6.57 6.22 10.76
CA THR A 93 -5.71 5.07 10.44
C THR A 93 -6.48 3.74 10.47
N LEU A 94 -7.57 3.67 11.24
CA LEU A 94 -8.42 2.49 11.29
C LEU A 94 -9.13 2.24 9.96
N ALA A 95 -9.34 3.28 9.15
CA ALA A 95 -9.98 3.16 7.84
C ALA A 95 -9.05 2.65 6.74
N LEU A 96 -7.72 2.64 6.96
CA LEU A 96 -6.76 2.29 5.92
C LEU A 96 -6.60 0.79 5.76
N ASP A 97 -6.45 0.38 4.51
CA ASP A 97 -5.99 -0.97 4.17
C ASP A 97 -4.72 -1.34 4.98
N PRO A 98 -4.69 -2.51 5.64
CA PRO A 98 -3.56 -2.89 6.49
C PRO A 98 -2.23 -2.95 5.76
N GLN A 99 -2.23 -3.25 4.46
CA GLN A 99 -1.04 -3.32 3.65
C GLN A 99 -0.56 -1.93 3.24
N LEU A 100 -1.46 -1.07 2.78
CA LEU A 100 -1.16 0.34 2.51
C LEU A 100 -0.57 1.02 3.75
N ARG A 101 -1.16 0.78 4.92
CA ARG A 101 -0.67 1.33 6.19
C ARG A 101 0.75 0.86 6.50
N LYS A 102 1.02 -0.46 6.43
CA LYS A 102 2.37 -1.00 6.71
C LYS A 102 3.40 -0.39 5.76
N THR A 103 3.06 -0.27 4.48
CA THR A 103 3.93 0.37 3.49
C THR A 103 4.13 1.86 3.76
N TRP A 104 3.11 2.60 4.17
CA TRP A 104 3.26 4.00 4.58
C TRP A 104 4.13 4.16 5.84
N GLN A 105 3.97 3.29 6.84
CA GLN A 105 4.83 3.30 8.03
C GLN A 105 6.29 3.02 7.67
N TYR A 106 6.51 2.09 6.74
CA TYR A 106 7.83 1.75 6.21
C TYR A 106 8.46 2.94 5.46
N VAL A 107 7.76 3.49 4.47
CA VAL A 107 8.25 4.60 3.63
C VAL A 107 8.39 5.88 4.44
N GLY A 108 7.43 6.14 5.34
CA GLY A 108 7.34 7.33 6.17
C GLY A 108 8.38 7.41 7.29
N GLY A 109 9.04 6.30 7.65
CA GLY A 109 10.23 6.32 8.49
C GLY A 109 9.99 6.40 10.00
N GLY A 110 8.92 5.76 10.51
CA GLY A 110 8.87 5.41 11.95
C GLY A 110 7.68 5.91 12.77
N LEU A 111 6.70 6.63 12.21
CA LEU A 111 5.41 6.82 12.88
C LEU A 111 4.60 5.51 12.79
N SER A 112 4.85 4.60 13.72
CA SER A 112 4.04 3.40 13.89
C SER A 112 2.81 3.74 14.73
N HIS A 113 1.69 3.98 14.09
CA HIS A 113 0.40 3.88 14.77
C HIS A 113 0.12 2.40 15.08
N ASP A 114 0.07 2.07 16.37
CA ASP A 114 -0.37 0.74 16.82
C ASP A 114 -1.87 0.61 16.59
N LEU A 115 -2.26 -0.28 15.67
CA LEU A 115 -3.65 -0.55 15.33
C LEU A 115 -4.44 -1.07 16.55
N ILE A 116 -3.82 -1.92 17.38
CA ILE A 116 -4.48 -2.49 18.55
C ILE A 116 -4.76 -1.37 19.55
N ALA A 117 -3.78 -0.48 19.77
CA ALA A 117 -3.97 0.69 20.62
C ALA A 117 -5.05 1.63 20.08
N LEU A 118 -5.08 1.90 18.77
CA LEU A 118 -6.11 2.75 18.16
C LEU A 118 -7.51 2.13 18.24
N MET A 119 -7.63 0.82 18.01
CA MET A 119 -8.91 0.12 18.12
C MET A 119 -9.39 0.10 19.58
N ARG A 120 -8.50 -0.14 20.55
CA ARG A 120 -8.82 0.01 21.97
C ARG A 120 -9.21 1.43 22.31
N ALA A 121 -8.51 2.44 21.80
CA ALA A 121 -8.84 3.84 22.02
C ALA A 121 -10.24 4.17 21.48
N TYR A 122 -10.59 3.72 20.28
CA TYR A 122 -11.93 3.87 19.71
C TYR A 122 -13.01 3.23 20.60
N LEU A 123 -12.83 1.98 21.02
CA LEU A 123 -13.78 1.26 21.86
C LEU A 123 -13.91 1.90 23.26
N ASN A 124 -12.80 2.32 23.86
CA ASN A 124 -12.79 3.02 25.15
C ASN A 124 -13.50 4.37 25.05
N MET A 125 -13.38 5.08 23.92
CA MET A 125 -14.12 6.33 23.70
C MET A 125 -15.64 6.08 23.60
N LYS A 126 -16.08 5.01 22.94
CA LYS A 126 -17.50 4.59 22.94
C LYS A 126 -18.00 4.32 24.37
N GLN A 127 -17.25 3.51 25.13
CA GLN A 127 -17.60 3.20 26.51
C GLN A 127 -17.64 4.46 27.40
N ARG A 128 -16.67 5.37 27.23
CA ARG A 128 -16.65 6.65 27.92
C ARG A 128 -17.88 7.49 27.62
N CYS A 129 -18.28 7.60 26.34
CA CYS A 129 -19.51 8.31 25.97
C CYS A 129 -20.75 7.67 26.63
N HIS A 130 -20.85 6.34 26.61
CA HIS A 130 -21.96 5.63 27.22
C HIS A 130 -22.06 5.88 28.73
N ALA A 131 -20.95 5.69 29.46
CA ALA A 131 -20.88 5.90 30.90
C ALA A 131 -21.16 7.37 31.27
N ALA A 132 -20.65 8.32 30.48
CA ALA A 132 -20.88 9.74 30.69
C ALA A 132 -22.35 10.15 30.51
N LEU A 133 -23.02 9.62 29.50
CA LEU A 133 -24.45 9.83 29.27
C LEU A 133 -25.29 9.26 30.43
N GLN A 134 -25.02 8.01 30.84
CA GLN A 134 -25.70 7.39 31.97
C GLN A 134 -25.49 8.16 33.28
N GLY A 135 -24.25 8.53 33.58
CA GLY A 135 -23.90 9.31 34.79
C GLY A 135 -24.42 10.75 34.78
N SER A 136 -25.02 11.22 33.68
CA SER A 136 -25.55 12.57 33.55
C SER A 136 -27.08 12.64 33.54
N PHE A 137 -27.78 11.50 33.61
CA PHE A 137 -29.24 11.44 33.51
C PHE A 137 -29.96 12.26 34.59
N MET A 138 -29.38 12.33 35.79
CA MET A 138 -29.94 13.04 36.94
C MET A 138 -29.39 14.47 37.12
N LYS A 139 -28.68 15.01 36.12
CA LYS A 139 -28.03 16.34 36.20
C LYS A 139 -28.88 17.40 35.51
N VAL A 140 -28.62 18.66 35.87
CA VAL A 140 -29.16 19.86 35.21
C VAL A 140 -27.97 20.57 34.56
N PHE A 141 -28.16 21.08 33.35
CA PHE A 141 -27.11 21.80 32.62
C PHE A 141 -27.61 23.18 32.25
N GLY A 142 -26.87 24.20 32.68
CA GLY A 142 -27.22 25.61 32.49
C GLY A 142 -26.48 26.24 31.32
N LEU A 143 -26.66 27.55 31.20
CA LEU A 143 -25.92 28.39 30.28
C LEU A 143 -24.75 29.05 31.01
N ARG A 144 -23.71 29.36 30.24
CA ARG A 144 -22.59 30.18 30.68
C ARG A 144 -22.44 31.34 29.71
N GLU A 145 -22.24 32.51 30.29
CA GLU A 145 -21.80 33.74 29.64
C GLU A 145 -20.49 34.15 30.33
N GLU A 146 -19.40 34.14 29.57
CA GLU A 146 -18.05 34.41 30.07
C GLU A 146 -17.45 35.58 29.30
N HIS A 147 -17.05 36.63 30.03
CA HIS A 147 -16.33 37.78 29.47
C HIS A 147 -14.89 37.79 29.94
N ARG A 148 -13.99 38.06 29.01
CA ARG A 148 -12.58 38.26 29.31
C ARG A 148 -12.29 39.73 29.18
N VAL A 149 -12.03 40.33 30.33
CA VAL A 149 -11.86 41.77 30.49
C VAL A 149 -10.49 42.09 31.06
N SER A 150 -10.01 43.31 30.82
CA SER A 150 -8.83 43.84 31.47
C SER A 150 -9.10 44.01 32.96
N PHE A 151 -8.03 43.94 33.76
CA PHE A 151 -8.10 44.19 35.20
C PHE A 151 -8.69 45.57 35.52
N ARG A 152 -8.34 46.58 34.71
CA ARG A 152 -8.89 47.94 34.85
C ARG A 152 -10.39 47.99 34.64
N LEU A 153 -10.90 47.34 33.58
CA LEU A 153 -12.33 47.29 33.31
C LEU A 153 -13.08 46.52 34.40
N PHE A 154 -12.49 45.42 34.90
CA PHE A 154 -13.06 44.65 36.00
C PHE A 154 -13.30 45.51 37.25
N TYR A 155 -12.32 46.29 37.70
CA TYR A 155 -12.51 47.19 38.85
C TYR A 155 -13.49 48.32 38.58
N ALA A 156 -13.49 48.88 37.36
CA ALA A 156 -14.48 49.89 37.00
C ALA A 156 -15.91 49.34 37.10
N ILE A 157 -16.15 48.11 36.65
CA ILE A 157 -17.45 47.43 36.79
C ILE A 157 -17.77 47.18 38.27
N ASP A 158 -16.84 46.67 39.08
CA ASP A 158 -17.06 46.42 40.52
C ASP A 158 -17.40 47.71 41.27
N GLN A 159 -16.67 48.80 40.98
CA GLN A 159 -16.92 50.12 41.57
C GLN A 159 -18.32 50.62 41.22
N GLU A 160 -18.72 50.57 39.94
CA GLU A 160 -20.06 50.98 39.50
C GLU A 160 -21.17 50.13 40.14
N LEU A 161 -20.97 48.82 40.28
CA LEU A 161 -21.93 47.93 40.96
C LEU A 161 -22.07 48.26 42.45
N ARG A 162 -21.00 48.68 43.11
CA ARG A 162 -21.02 49.13 44.51
C ARG A 162 -21.73 50.47 44.65
N GLU A 163 -21.33 51.46 43.85
CA GLU A 163 -21.88 52.81 43.89
C GLU A 163 -23.39 52.84 43.60
N ARG A 164 -23.86 52.01 42.67
CA ARG A 164 -25.29 51.88 42.34
C ARG A 164 -26.06 50.95 43.28
N ASN A 165 -25.41 50.40 44.32
CA ASN A 165 -25.98 49.37 45.20
C ASN A 165 -26.55 48.13 44.47
N LEU A 166 -26.07 47.86 43.26
CA LEU A 166 -26.50 46.71 42.45
C LEU A 166 -25.98 45.38 43.01
N HIS A 167 -24.89 45.41 43.79
CA HIS A 167 -24.33 44.25 44.48
C HIS A 167 -25.30 43.58 45.50
N GLN A 168 -26.34 44.28 45.96
CA GLN A 168 -27.39 43.74 46.84
C GLN A 168 -28.73 43.55 46.13
N SER A 169 -28.84 44.04 44.89
CA SER A 169 -30.06 44.01 44.12
C SER A 169 -30.23 42.63 43.49
N ARG A 170 -31.39 41.99 43.66
CA ARG A 170 -31.71 40.80 42.85
C ARG A 170 -31.83 41.24 41.40
N LEU A 171 -31.24 40.46 40.48
CA LEU A 171 -31.44 40.66 39.06
C LEU A 171 -32.95 40.67 38.77
N PRO A 172 -33.47 41.69 38.06
CA PRO A 172 -34.89 41.73 37.73
C PRO A 172 -35.25 40.49 36.91
N GLY A 173 -36.38 39.85 37.24
CA GLY A 173 -36.95 38.81 36.41
C GLY A 173 -37.34 39.42 35.07
N PHE A 174 -36.85 38.85 33.97
CA PHE A 174 -37.17 39.35 32.64
C PHE A 174 -38.64 39.11 32.31
N SER A 175 -39.32 40.13 31.76
CA SER A 175 -40.71 40.02 31.28
C SER A 175 -40.79 39.72 29.77
N SER A 176 -39.72 39.19 29.17
CA SER A 176 -39.70 38.87 27.74
C SER A 176 -40.59 37.66 27.46
N ASP A 177 -41.49 37.77 26.49
CA ASP A 177 -42.32 36.66 26.01
C ASP A 177 -41.48 35.54 25.35
N VAL A 178 -40.22 35.82 24.98
CA VAL A 178 -39.30 34.86 24.34
C VAL A 178 -38.05 34.66 25.19
N GLU A 179 -37.85 33.43 25.65
CA GLU A 179 -36.63 33.01 26.34
C GLU A 179 -35.45 32.92 25.34
N PRO A 180 -34.23 33.38 25.71
CA PRO A 180 -33.07 33.35 24.82
C PRO A 180 -32.47 31.94 24.65
N PHE A 181 -33.12 30.93 25.21
CA PHE A 181 -32.69 29.55 25.24
C PHE A 181 -33.83 28.59 24.95
N TYR A 182 -33.47 27.35 24.63
CA TYR A 182 -34.34 26.20 24.69
C TYR A 182 -34.20 25.56 26.07
N SER A 183 -35.32 25.21 26.68
CA SER A 183 -35.37 24.39 27.89
C SER A 183 -35.88 23.00 27.51
N LEU A 184 -35.01 22.00 27.61
CA LEU A 184 -35.31 20.62 27.23
C LEU A 184 -35.17 19.71 28.45
N PRO A 185 -35.99 18.63 28.58
CA PRO A 185 -35.69 17.59 29.54
C PRO A 185 -34.27 17.04 29.29
N THR A 186 -33.45 16.95 30.33
CA THR A 186 -32.07 16.48 30.20
C THR A 186 -32.03 15.09 29.57
N SER A 187 -32.95 14.20 29.95
CA SER A 187 -33.09 12.87 29.34
C SER A 187 -33.23 12.91 27.82
N SER A 188 -34.06 13.82 27.28
CA SER A 188 -34.30 13.94 25.85
C SER A 188 -33.03 14.33 25.09
N LEU A 189 -32.26 15.28 25.61
CA LEU A 189 -31.00 15.69 25.00
C LEU A 189 -29.92 14.59 25.10
N LEU A 190 -29.85 13.86 26.22
CA LEU A 190 -28.92 12.75 26.36
C LEU A 190 -29.25 11.59 25.42
N PHE A 191 -30.54 11.29 25.21
CA PHE A 191 -30.98 10.33 24.19
C PHE A 191 -30.62 10.80 22.78
N TRP A 192 -30.79 12.10 22.49
CA TRP A 192 -30.34 12.66 21.23
C TRP A 192 -28.84 12.43 20.99
N PHE A 193 -27.97 12.75 21.97
CA PHE A 193 -26.54 12.47 21.84
C PHE A 193 -26.25 10.98 21.68
N HIS A 194 -26.94 10.12 22.43
CA HIS A 194 -26.79 8.67 22.31
C HIS A 194 -26.99 8.19 20.87
N TRP A 195 -28.11 8.57 20.25
CA TRP A 195 -28.41 8.19 18.86
C TRP A 195 -27.49 8.87 17.85
N ASN A 196 -27.17 10.15 18.06
CA ASN A 196 -26.33 10.91 17.14
C ASN A 196 -24.87 10.42 17.12
N ILE A 197 -24.33 9.98 18.25
CA ILE A 197 -23.02 9.31 18.34
C ILE A 197 -23.10 7.94 17.67
N ASN A 198 -24.09 7.11 18.07
CA ASN A 198 -24.14 5.72 17.65
C ASN A 198 -24.35 5.55 16.16
N LYS A 199 -25.10 6.41 15.47
CA LYS A 199 -25.29 6.25 14.01
C LYS A 199 -23.97 6.35 13.23
N PHE A 200 -23.05 7.21 13.64
CA PHE A 200 -21.74 7.32 12.99
C PHE A 200 -20.80 6.19 13.43
N CYS A 201 -20.89 5.73 14.68
CA CYS A 201 -20.19 4.53 15.11
C CYS A 201 -20.63 3.30 14.32
N VAL A 202 -21.94 3.06 14.22
CA VAL A 202 -22.54 1.96 13.45
C VAL A 202 -22.16 2.07 11.99
N GLY A 203 -22.25 3.26 11.38
CA GLY A 203 -21.81 3.46 10.00
C GLY A 203 -20.36 3.05 9.78
N PHE A 204 -19.44 3.51 10.63
CA PHE A 204 -18.03 3.10 10.58
C PHE A 204 -17.85 1.59 10.77
N GLU A 205 -18.46 1.01 11.81
CA GLU A 205 -18.32 -0.40 12.18
C GLU A 205 -18.90 -1.33 11.10
N SER A 206 -20.02 -0.95 10.48
CA SER A 206 -20.61 -1.69 9.37
C SER A 206 -19.66 -1.76 8.18
N VAL A 207 -19.10 -0.63 7.73
CA VAL A 207 -18.13 -0.64 6.62
C VAL A 207 -16.86 -1.39 7.01
N TYR A 208 -16.40 -1.21 8.25
CA TYR A 208 -15.24 -1.92 8.77
C TYR A 208 -15.45 -3.46 8.77
N SER A 209 -16.69 -3.92 8.99
CA SER A 209 -17.04 -5.35 9.02
C SER A 209 -17.25 -5.98 7.64
N ILE A 210 -17.62 -5.20 6.62
CA ILE A 210 -17.86 -5.67 5.24
C ILE A 210 -16.55 -6.09 4.56
N ASN A 211 -15.44 -5.42 4.88
CA ASN A 211 -14.18 -5.65 4.20
C ASN A 211 -13.48 -6.91 4.73
N ASP A 212 -12.96 -7.73 3.82
CA ASP A 212 -11.93 -8.70 4.20
C ASP A 212 -10.75 -7.91 4.78
N ARG A 213 -10.22 -8.35 5.93
CA ARG A 213 -9.05 -7.73 6.57
C ARG A 213 -7.83 -7.71 5.64
N HIS A 214 -7.83 -8.46 4.55
CA HIS A 214 -6.75 -8.52 3.58
C HIS A 214 -6.90 -7.54 2.40
N PHE A 215 -8.11 -6.99 2.16
CA PHE A 215 -8.38 -6.12 1.03
C PHE A 215 -9.50 -5.11 1.35
N VAL A 216 -9.11 -3.88 1.68
CA VAL A 216 -10.06 -2.77 1.90
C VAL A 216 -10.06 -1.86 0.69
N THR A 217 -11.21 -1.68 0.04
CA THR A 217 -11.26 -0.79 -1.13
C THR A 217 -11.01 0.66 -0.75
N TRP A 218 -10.49 1.44 -1.71
CA TRP A 218 -10.32 2.86 -1.50
C TRP A 218 -11.66 3.58 -1.21
N GLU A 219 -12.76 3.19 -1.87
CA GLU A 219 -14.07 3.82 -1.61
C GLU A 219 -14.56 3.54 -0.19
N HIS A 220 -14.39 2.30 0.31
CA HIS A 220 -14.71 1.96 1.69
C HIS A 220 -13.83 2.71 2.69
N THR A 221 -12.55 2.90 2.38
CA THR A 221 -11.64 3.76 3.18
C THR A 221 -12.22 5.17 3.33
N ARG A 222 -12.66 5.78 2.22
CA ARG A 222 -13.19 7.15 2.22
C ARG A 222 -14.50 7.26 3.01
N ILE A 223 -15.38 6.26 2.93
CA ILE A 223 -16.63 6.21 3.70
C ILE A 223 -16.37 6.02 5.20
N MET A 224 -15.43 5.14 5.58
CA MET A 224 -15.01 5.01 6.97
C MET A 224 -14.43 6.33 7.52
N MET A 225 -13.60 7.02 6.73
CA MET A 225 -13.08 8.34 7.09
C MET A 225 -14.21 9.37 7.24
N MET A 226 -15.21 9.35 6.36
CA MET A 226 -16.39 10.20 6.45
C MET A 226 -17.10 10.03 7.80
N PHE A 227 -17.38 8.80 8.21
CA PHE A 227 -18.02 8.52 9.50
C PHE A 227 -17.16 8.98 10.68
N LEU A 228 -15.86 8.67 10.68
CA LEU A 228 -14.93 9.08 11.74
C LEU A 228 -14.82 10.61 11.88
N ARG A 229 -14.86 11.35 10.77
CA ARG A 229 -14.87 12.83 10.79
C ARG A 229 -16.20 13.39 11.29
N CYS A 230 -17.33 12.80 10.88
CA CYS A 230 -18.65 13.23 11.35
C CYS A 230 -18.81 12.98 12.86
N LEU A 231 -18.25 11.88 13.37
CA LEU A 231 -18.31 11.50 14.78
C LEU A 231 -17.76 12.57 15.72
N GLN A 232 -16.77 13.35 15.31
CA GLN A 232 -16.21 14.47 16.09
C GLN A 232 -17.24 15.57 16.38
N PHE A 233 -18.28 15.70 15.56
CA PHE A 233 -19.32 16.73 15.66
C PHE A 233 -20.65 16.18 16.20
N SER A 234 -20.68 14.90 16.58
CA SER A 234 -21.91 14.21 16.99
C SER A 234 -22.48 14.65 18.35
N TYR A 235 -21.70 15.37 19.15
CA TYR A 235 -22.14 15.84 20.48
C TYR A 235 -21.57 17.22 20.85
N ALA A 236 -20.40 17.62 20.30
CA ALA A 236 -19.73 18.87 20.64
C ALA A 236 -19.99 19.98 19.60
N GLY A 237 -19.85 21.24 20.07
CA GLY A 237 -19.76 22.42 19.21
C GLY A 237 -18.35 22.59 18.65
N GLY A 238 -18.02 21.84 17.60
CA GLY A 238 -16.77 22.00 16.86
C GLY A 238 -16.88 23.03 15.73
N LEU A 239 -15.74 23.42 15.14
CA LEU A 239 -15.69 24.30 13.96
C LEU A 239 -16.00 23.50 12.68
N LEU A 240 -17.26 23.10 12.52
CA LEU A 240 -17.72 22.30 11.38
C LEU A 240 -17.35 22.95 10.04
N GLN A 241 -17.44 24.28 9.97
CA GLN A 241 -17.09 25.11 8.81
C GLN A 241 -15.64 24.94 8.33
N ARG A 242 -14.71 24.54 9.21
CA ARG A 242 -13.31 24.28 8.84
C ARG A 242 -13.10 22.92 8.19
N VAL A 243 -14.05 22.00 8.34
CA VAL A 243 -14.01 20.69 7.71
C VAL A 243 -14.82 20.75 6.43
N SER A 244 -14.21 21.29 5.37
CA SER A 244 -14.91 21.53 4.09
C SER A 244 -15.57 20.27 3.51
N GLY A 245 -14.99 19.09 3.75
CA GLY A 245 -15.57 17.81 3.32
C GLY A 245 -16.90 17.48 3.99
N CYS A 246 -17.17 18.01 5.18
CA CYS A 246 -18.47 17.89 5.85
C CYS A 246 -19.36 19.11 5.56
N TRP A 247 -18.80 20.32 5.68
CA TRP A 247 -19.57 21.57 5.63
C TRP A 247 -20.15 21.90 4.25
N ARG A 248 -19.29 21.89 3.22
CA ARG A 248 -19.66 22.38 1.88
C ARG A 248 -20.26 21.26 1.04
N ASP A 249 -21.12 21.63 0.09
CA ASP A 249 -21.67 20.72 -0.90
C ASP A 249 -20.75 20.59 -2.11
N VAL A 250 -20.74 21.59 -3.00
CA VAL A 250 -19.87 21.68 -4.19
C VAL A 250 -19.12 23.00 -4.18
N TRP A 251 -17.81 22.97 -4.43
CA TRP A 251 -17.02 24.18 -4.64
C TRP A 251 -15.80 23.91 -5.54
N PHE A 252 -15.21 24.99 -6.05
CA PHE A 252 -14.04 24.91 -6.93
C PHE A 252 -12.81 25.45 -6.20
N ARG A 253 -11.66 24.80 -6.44
CA ARG A 253 -10.35 25.26 -5.95
C ARG A 253 -9.43 25.59 -7.12
N PRO A 254 -8.56 26.60 -7.01
CA PRO A 254 -7.52 26.83 -7.99
C PRO A 254 -6.64 25.58 -8.19
N ASP A 255 -6.43 25.18 -9.43
CA ASP A 255 -5.54 24.10 -9.83
C ASP A 255 -4.84 24.46 -11.15
N ALA A 256 -3.56 24.85 -11.03
CA ALA A 256 -2.73 25.28 -12.15
C ALA A 256 -2.49 24.18 -13.21
N ARG A 257 -2.87 22.92 -12.92
CA ARG A 257 -2.69 21.78 -13.83
C ARG A 257 -3.89 21.55 -14.76
N ARG A 258 -5.02 22.23 -14.55
CA ARG A 258 -6.20 22.11 -15.41
C ARG A 258 -6.32 23.31 -16.34
N THR A 259 -6.90 23.07 -17.52
CA THR A 259 -7.13 24.08 -18.55
C THR A 259 -8.08 25.19 -18.09
N ASP A 260 -9.05 24.87 -17.23
CA ASP A 260 -9.97 25.80 -16.58
C ASP A 260 -9.37 26.47 -15.32
N GLY A 261 -8.18 26.04 -14.90
CA GLY A 261 -7.54 26.49 -13.66
C GLY A 261 -8.31 26.11 -12.39
N LEU A 262 -9.34 25.26 -12.47
CA LEU A 262 -10.28 25.01 -11.39
C LEU A 262 -10.53 23.51 -11.18
N ARG A 263 -10.39 23.04 -9.94
CA ARG A 263 -10.71 21.69 -9.52
C ARG A 263 -12.02 21.65 -8.74
N ARG A 264 -13.01 20.94 -9.26
CA ARG A 264 -14.25 20.60 -8.55
C ARG A 264 -13.94 19.76 -7.30
N CYS A 265 -14.54 20.15 -6.19
CA CYS A 265 -14.46 19.47 -4.89
C CYS A 265 -15.87 19.32 -4.33
N GLU A 266 -16.14 18.19 -3.69
CA GLU A 266 -17.42 17.91 -3.06
C GLU A 266 -17.30 17.45 -1.61
N GLY A 267 -18.33 17.79 -0.83
CA GLY A 267 -18.52 17.38 0.55
C GLY A 267 -19.97 16.98 0.83
N LEU A 268 -20.31 16.86 2.11
CA LEU A 268 -21.61 16.35 2.57
C LEU A 268 -22.74 17.40 2.56
N GLY A 269 -22.43 18.68 2.38
CA GLY A 269 -23.42 19.74 2.28
C GLY A 269 -24.14 20.09 3.59
N PHE A 270 -23.48 19.88 4.74
CA PHE A 270 -24.07 20.19 6.04
C PHE A 270 -24.55 21.62 6.19
N GLN A 271 -23.86 22.61 5.59
CA GLN A 271 -24.29 24.00 5.62
C GLN A 271 -25.75 24.13 5.16
N ARG A 272 -26.01 23.66 3.94
CA ARG A 272 -27.32 23.77 3.30
C ARG A 272 -28.38 23.00 4.08
N ASN A 273 -28.11 21.75 4.43
CA ASN A 273 -29.11 20.92 5.12
C ASN A 273 -29.42 21.43 6.53
N MET A 274 -28.45 22.01 7.23
CA MET A 274 -28.70 22.67 8.50
C MET A 274 -29.58 23.91 8.32
N GLU A 275 -29.31 24.74 7.32
CA GLU A 275 -30.14 25.93 7.01
C GLU A 275 -31.56 25.55 6.59
N GLU A 276 -31.73 24.46 5.81
CA GLU A 276 -33.01 24.04 5.24
C GLU A 276 -33.87 23.21 6.21
N TYR A 277 -33.25 22.31 6.99
CA TYR A 277 -33.96 21.32 7.83
C TYR A 277 -33.65 21.42 9.32
N GLY A 278 -32.82 22.36 9.74
CA GLY A 278 -32.39 22.52 11.13
C GLY A 278 -31.35 21.48 11.59
N TYR A 279 -31.02 20.48 10.76
CA TYR A 279 -30.10 19.39 11.07
C TYR A 279 -29.19 19.03 9.88
N ALA A 280 -27.95 18.64 10.16
CA ALA A 280 -26.97 18.27 9.13
C ALA A 280 -27.20 16.86 8.56
N TRP A 281 -28.23 16.70 7.74
CA TRP A 281 -28.44 15.49 6.96
C TRP A 281 -27.34 15.30 5.91
N PHE A 282 -27.06 14.07 5.51
CA PHE A 282 -26.23 13.81 4.33
C PHE A 282 -27.05 14.09 3.06
N LEU A 283 -26.43 14.78 2.10
CA LEU A 283 -26.96 14.82 0.74
C LEU A 283 -26.92 13.41 0.11
N ASP A 284 -27.73 13.19 -0.93
CA ASP A 284 -27.79 11.92 -1.67
C ASP A 284 -26.51 11.68 -2.51
N LYS A 285 -25.43 11.33 -1.81
CA LYS A 285 -24.10 11.07 -2.37
C LYS A 285 -23.54 9.72 -1.96
N VAL A 286 -24.22 9.00 -1.05
CA VAL A 286 -23.79 7.71 -0.52
C VAL A 286 -24.72 6.63 -1.06
N ASN A 287 -24.14 5.57 -1.62
CA ASN A 287 -24.85 4.34 -1.86
C ASN A 287 -24.79 3.50 -0.57
N TRP A 288 -25.92 3.41 0.12
CA TRP A 288 -26.04 2.70 1.39
C TRP A 288 -25.97 1.18 1.25
N ASP A 289 -26.31 0.63 0.08
CA ASP A 289 -26.28 -0.82 -0.17
C ASP A 289 -24.83 -1.32 -0.28
N THR A 290 -23.99 -0.58 -0.99
CA THR A 290 -22.57 -0.92 -1.22
C THR A 290 -21.63 -0.22 -0.24
N MET A 291 -22.14 0.73 0.54
CA MET A 291 -21.36 1.62 1.42
C MET A 291 -20.22 2.33 0.67
N THR A 292 -20.53 2.91 -0.49
CA THR A 292 -19.60 3.67 -1.35
C THR A 292 -20.19 5.03 -1.74
N PHE A 293 -19.38 5.96 -2.26
CA PHE A 293 -19.91 7.20 -2.83
C PHE A 293 -20.52 6.95 -4.22
N ARG A 294 -21.67 7.58 -4.50
CA ARG A 294 -22.35 7.51 -5.81
C ARG A 294 -21.61 8.34 -6.85
N GLN A 295 -21.60 7.87 -8.09
CA GLN A 295 -21.19 8.67 -9.25
C GLN A 295 -22.27 9.71 -9.59
N PRO A 296 -21.92 10.91 -10.08
CA PRO A 296 -20.57 11.39 -10.37
C PRO A 296 -19.83 11.99 -9.15
N SER A 297 -20.50 12.16 -8.01
CA SER A 297 -19.91 12.82 -6.82
C SER A 297 -18.67 12.12 -6.28
N ALA A 298 -18.60 10.79 -6.36
CA ALA A 298 -17.49 9.99 -5.89
C ALA A 298 -16.12 10.50 -6.38
N GLN A 299 -15.99 10.97 -7.62
CA GLN A 299 -14.71 11.47 -8.14
C GLN A 299 -14.23 12.75 -7.43
N TYR A 300 -15.15 13.53 -6.86
CA TYR A 300 -14.87 14.86 -6.30
C TYR A 300 -14.92 14.90 -4.78
N MET A 301 -15.42 13.84 -4.11
CA MET A 301 -15.56 13.79 -2.65
C MET A 301 -14.23 13.98 -1.93
N MET A 302 -14.23 14.81 -0.89
CA MET A 302 -13.03 15.29 -0.18
C MET A 302 -12.45 14.36 0.90
N PHE A 303 -13.00 13.17 1.08
CA PHE A 303 -12.52 12.17 2.06
C PHE A 303 -11.32 11.37 1.55
N ASN A 304 -10.36 12.06 0.92
CA ASN A 304 -9.27 11.43 0.18
C ASN A 304 -7.94 11.40 0.94
N SER A 305 -7.73 12.24 1.94
CA SER A 305 -6.43 12.37 2.59
C SER A 305 -6.55 11.97 4.06
N PRO A 306 -6.05 10.78 4.43
CA PRO A 306 -5.99 10.35 5.82
C PRO A 306 -5.03 11.24 6.61
N SER A 307 -5.35 11.50 7.87
CA SER A 307 -4.47 12.23 8.81
C SER A 307 -3.03 11.67 8.86
N MET A 308 -2.86 10.35 8.66
CA MET A 308 -1.53 9.72 8.60
C MET A 308 -0.65 10.32 7.50
N GLN A 309 -1.21 10.75 6.37
CA GLN A 309 -0.44 11.34 5.28
C GLN A 309 0.18 12.69 5.70
N GLU A 310 -0.50 13.45 6.55
CA GLU A 310 0.00 14.72 7.10
C GLU A 310 1.17 14.46 8.07
N ALA A 311 1.10 13.40 8.87
CA ALA A 311 2.19 13.06 9.82
C ALA A 311 3.56 12.83 9.15
N PHE A 312 3.60 12.60 7.83
CA PHE A 312 4.81 12.33 7.06
C PHE A 312 5.17 13.46 6.08
N HIS A 313 5.01 14.72 6.47
CA HIS A 313 5.32 15.89 5.62
C HIS A 313 6.69 15.82 4.91
N ALA A 314 7.75 15.36 5.58
CA ALA A 314 9.09 15.26 5.00
C ALA A 314 9.23 14.23 3.86
N ARG A 315 8.31 13.26 3.76
CA ARG A 315 8.33 12.18 2.74
C ARG A 315 7.04 12.15 1.91
N TYR A 316 6.33 13.28 1.84
CA TYR A 316 5.01 13.37 1.22
C TYR A 316 5.00 12.89 -0.24
N ALA A 317 6.04 13.20 -1.02
CA ALA A 317 6.15 12.74 -2.41
C ALA A 317 6.17 11.21 -2.52
N GLN A 318 6.96 10.53 -1.69
CA GLN A 318 7.06 9.06 -1.71
C GLN A 318 5.75 8.41 -1.28
N ILE A 319 5.08 8.94 -0.25
CA ILE A 319 3.79 8.42 0.22
C ILE A 319 2.70 8.63 -0.81
N ARG A 320 2.71 9.79 -1.49
CA ARG A 320 1.81 10.07 -2.61
C ARG A 320 2.02 9.06 -3.73
N ASP A 321 3.25 8.77 -4.11
CA ASP A 321 3.54 7.86 -5.22
C ASP A 321 3.10 6.42 -4.89
N VAL A 322 3.37 5.94 -3.67
CA VAL A 322 2.85 4.64 -3.17
C VAL A 322 1.32 4.59 -3.20
N ARG A 323 0.68 5.68 -2.77
CA ARG A 323 -0.78 5.79 -2.79
C ARG A 323 -1.31 5.74 -4.22
N LEU A 324 -0.66 6.41 -5.17
CA LEU A 324 -1.08 6.37 -6.58
C LEU A 324 -0.98 4.95 -7.13
N ASP A 325 0.13 4.24 -6.87
CA ASP A 325 0.29 2.86 -7.31
C ASP A 325 -0.77 1.93 -6.67
N PHE A 326 -1.11 2.15 -5.39
CA PHE A 326 -2.21 1.44 -4.72
C PHE A 326 -3.58 1.73 -5.37
N LEU A 327 -3.88 3.00 -5.66
CA LEU A 327 -5.14 3.39 -6.32
C LEU A 327 -5.30 2.74 -7.69
N ARG A 328 -4.20 2.58 -8.44
CA ARG A 328 -4.22 1.91 -9.75
C ARG A 328 -4.61 0.43 -9.65
N VAL A 329 -4.16 -0.27 -8.61
CA VAL A 329 -4.57 -1.66 -8.35
C VAL A 329 -6.06 -1.73 -8.05
N HIS A 330 -6.59 -0.85 -7.21
CA HIS A 330 -8.03 -0.81 -6.91
C HIS A 330 -8.88 -0.38 -8.11
N GLN A 331 -8.36 0.50 -8.97
CA GLN A 331 -9.05 0.85 -10.21
C GLN A 331 -9.14 -0.35 -11.15
N ALA A 332 -8.04 -1.10 -11.31
CA ALA A 332 -8.04 -2.34 -12.06
C ALA A 332 -9.03 -3.36 -11.47
N HIS A 333 -9.07 -3.52 -10.15
CA HIS A 333 -10.06 -4.38 -9.49
C HIS A 333 -11.50 -3.99 -9.83
N ARG A 334 -11.85 -2.70 -9.76
CA ARG A 334 -13.19 -2.23 -10.14
C ARG A 334 -13.54 -2.56 -11.59
N TRP A 335 -12.58 -2.36 -12.51
CA TRP A 335 -12.78 -2.75 -13.91
C TRP A 335 -12.87 -4.26 -14.09
N MET A 336 -12.18 -5.07 -13.29
CA MET A 336 -12.32 -6.53 -13.30
C MET A 336 -13.71 -6.96 -12.83
N GLU A 337 -14.29 -6.28 -11.83
CA GLU A 337 -15.68 -6.50 -11.40
C GLU A 337 -16.66 -6.14 -12.52
N GLU A 338 -16.50 -4.95 -13.11
CA GLU A 338 -17.35 -4.42 -14.18
C GLU A 338 -17.32 -5.30 -15.45
N PHE A 339 -16.13 -5.72 -15.87
CA PHE A 339 -15.92 -6.57 -17.05
C PHE A 339 -15.77 -8.06 -16.70
N SER A 340 -16.31 -8.50 -15.55
CA SER A 340 -16.18 -9.87 -15.06
C SER A 340 -16.69 -10.95 -16.04
N SER A 341 -17.64 -10.60 -16.91
CA SER A 341 -18.15 -11.48 -17.96
C SER A 341 -17.36 -11.46 -19.28
N VAL A 342 -16.35 -10.60 -19.40
CA VAL A 342 -15.59 -10.37 -20.65
C VAL A 342 -14.14 -10.81 -20.47
N SER A 343 -13.85 -12.08 -20.75
CA SER A 343 -12.51 -12.67 -20.55
C SER A 343 -11.36 -11.87 -21.18
N PRO A 344 -11.47 -11.32 -22.40
CA PRO A 344 -10.39 -10.53 -22.99
C PRO A 344 -10.06 -9.24 -22.21
N CYS A 345 -11.06 -8.60 -21.59
CA CYS A 345 -10.80 -7.44 -20.71
C CYS A 345 -10.02 -7.86 -19.47
N LEU A 346 -10.38 -9.01 -18.89
CA LEU A 346 -9.68 -9.58 -17.74
C LEU A 346 -8.22 -9.92 -18.06
N ASP A 347 -7.94 -10.50 -19.24
CA ASP A 347 -6.58 -10.77 -19.71
C ASP A 347 -5.72 -9.48 -19.81
N VAL A 348 -6.30 -8.38 -20.31
CA VAL A 348 -5.62 -7.09 -20.40
C VAL A 348 -5.40 -6.48 -19.02
N LEU A 349 -6.34 -6.64 -18.08
CA LEU A 349 -6.22 -6.18 -16.70
C LEU A 349 -5.17 -6.99 -15.93
N GLU A 350 -5.08 -8.31 -16.13
CA GLU A 350 -4.02 -9.18 -15.61
C GLU A 350 -2.63 -8.69 -16.08
N ASP A 351 -2.50 -8.39 -17.38
CA ASP A 351 -1.26 -7.85 -17.96
C ASP A 351 -0.92 -6.46 -17.37
N PHE A 352 -1.91 -5.58 -17.24
CA PHE A 352 -1.72 -4.29 -16.57
C PHE A 352 -1.17 -4.44 -15.15
N LEU A 353 -1.77 -5.31 -14.33
CA LEU A 353 -1.31 -5.57 -12.96
C LEU A 353 0.10 -6.18 -12.91
N ARG A 354 0.45 -7.01 -13.90
CA ARG A 354 1.81 -7.55 -14.07
C ARG A 354 2.81 -6.44 -14.38
N GLN A 355 2.53 -5.63 -15.40
CA GLN A 355 3.40 -4.51 -15.80
C GLN A 355 3.57 -3.50 -14.65
N LEU A 356 2.48 -3.19 -13.94
CA LEU A 356 2.50 -2.30 -12.77
C LEU A 356 3.39 -2.88 -11.66
N SER A 357 3.26 -4.17 -11.34
CA SER A 357 4.09 -4.84 -10.33
C SER A 357 5.58 -4.77 -10.68
N LEU A 358 5.94 -5.04 -11.95
CA LEU A 358 7.33 -4.96 -12.42
C LEU A 358 7.86 -3.51 -12.42
N CYS A 359 7.03 -2.54 -12.80
CA CYS A 359 7.37 -1.12 -12.76
C CYS A 359 7.69 -0.66 -11.32
N VAL A 360 6.81 -0.96 -10.37
CA VAL A 360 7.01 -0.57 -8.96
C VAL A 360 8.21 -1.29 -8.35
N PHE A 361 8.50 -2.52 -8.76
CA PHE A 361 9.74 -3.21 -8.38
C PHE A 361 10.98 -2.43 -8.82
N ARG A 362 11.03 -1.97 -10.08
CA ARG A 362 12.13 -1.13 -10.57
C ARG A 362 12.25 0.18 -9.80
N LYS A 363 11.13 0.86 -9.53
CA LYS A 363 11.11 2.08 -8.68
C LYS A 363 11.78 1.80 -7.33
N ASP A 364 11.43 0.70 -6.67
CA ASP A 364 11.97 0.31 -5.36
C ASP A 364 13.47 -0.06 -5.39
N VAL A 365 13.94 -0.64 -6.50
CA VAL A 365 15.37 -0.91 -6.76
C VAL A 365 16.11 0.41 -6.91
N PHE A 366 15.68 1.30 -7.81
CA PHE A 366 16.36 2.58 -8.04
C PHE A 366 16.28 3.52 -6.83
N LEU A 367 15.20 3.46 -6.04
CA LEU A 367 15.11 4.19 -4.78
C LEU A 367 16.17 3.71 -3.77
N GLN A 368 16.47 2.41 -3.73
CA GLN A 368 17.50 1.85 -2.85
C GLN A 368 18.91 2.34 -3.21
N VAL A 369 19.18 2.52 -4.51
CA VAL A 369 20.47 3.00 -5.04
C VAL A 369 20.45 4.47 -5.43
N LYS A 370 19.45 5.25 -4.97
CA LYS A 370 19.25 6.66 -5.38
C LYS A 370 20.51 7.53 -5.26
N ARG A 371 21.33 7.27 -4.24
CA ARG A 371 22.61 7.97 -3.99
C ARG A 371 23.67 7.77 -5.09
N LEU A 372 23.51 6.73 -5.91
CA LEU A 372 24.42 6.37 -7.00
C LEU A 372 23.94 6.89 -8.36
N LEU A 373 22.72 7.42 -8.44
CA LEU A 373 22.12 7.87 -9.69
C LEU A 373 22.68 9.22 -10.14
N HIS A 374 22.95 9.35 -11.43
CA HIS A 374 23.24 10.63 -12.06
C HIS A 374 21.98 11.53 -12.03
N PRO A 375 22.09 12.82 -11.66
CA PRO A 375 20.93 13.72 -11.54
C PRO A 375 20.03 13.75 -12.79
N ASP A 376 20.62 13.72 -13.98
CA ASP A 376 19.88 13.82 -15.26
C ASP A 376 19.05 12.57 -15.58
N HIS A 377 19.47 11.40 -15.08
CA HIS A 377 18.79 10.13 -15.31
C HIS A 377 17.91 9.69 -14.15
N ALA A 378 18.08 10.31 -12.97
CA ALA A 378 17.34 9.99 -11.77
C ALA A 378 15.81 10.04 -11.94
N PRO A 379 15.19 11.00 -12.67
CA PRO A 379 13.74 11.02 -12.85
C PRO A 379 13.20 9.77 -13.54
N ARG A 380 13.83 9.34 -14.64
CA ARG A 380 13.43 8.15 -15.41
C ARG A 380 13.63 6.86 -14.61
N ALA A 381 14.78 6.75 -13.92
CA ALA A 381 15.08 5.61 -13.05
C ALA A 381 14.06 5.49 -11.90
N LEU A 382 13.75 6.60 -11.22
CA LEU A 382 12.77 6.63 -10.13
C LEU A 382 11.32 6.47 -10.60
N ALA A 383 11.03 6.70 -11.89
CA ALA A 383 9.75 6.37 -12.52
C ALA A 383 9.62 4.88 -12.88
N GLY A 384 10.73 4.11 -12.81
CA GLY A 384 10.75 2.70 -13.19
C GLY A 384 10.83 2.47 -14.71
N GLU A 385 11.25 3.48 -15.48
CA GLU A 385 11.39 3.42 -16.94
C GLU A 385 12.69 2.78 -17.41
N VAL A 386 13.70 2.72 -16.53
CA VAL A 386 15.04 2.21 -16.89
C VAL A 386 15.07 0.68 -16.73
N PRO A 387 15.49 -0.09 -17.75
CA PRO A 387 15.68 -1.54 -17.63
C PRO A 387 16.70 -1.91 -16.55
N LEU A 388 16.52 -3.08 -15.91
CA LEU A 388 17.55 -3.65 -15.04
C LEU A 388 18.49 -4.56 -15.84
N SER A 389 19.33 -3.94 -16.68
CA SER A 389 20.44 -4.59 -17.40
C SER A 389 21.76 -3.96 -16.97
N TYR A 390 22.89 -4.59 -17.32
CA TYR A 390 24.22 -4.09 -16.95
C TYR A 390 24.48 -2.69 -17.53
N ASP A 391 24.26 -2.53 -18.83
CA ASP A 391 24.52 -1.27 -19.52
C ASP A 391 23.54 -0.18 -19.07
N SER A 392 22.24 -0.47 -19.00
CA SER A 392 21.24 0.53 -18.59
C SER A 392 21.43 1.02 -17.15
N ILE A 393 21.86 0.15 -16.22
CA ILE A 393 22.18 0.57 -14.85
C ILE A 393 23.49 1.37 -14.81
N THR A 394 24.49 0.93 -15.57
CA THR A 394 25.79 1.62 -15.65
C THR A 394 25.62 3.03 -16.21
N ASP A 395 24.78 3.23 -17.21
CA ASP A 395 24.53 4.53 -17.83
C ASP A 395 23.89 5.54 -16.89
N VAL A 396 22.99 5.09 -16.01
CA VAL A 396 22.30 5.97 -15.07
C VAL A 396 23.09 6.22 -13.79
N PHE A 397 24.24 5.56 -13.60
CA PHE A 397 25.09 5.70 -12.41
C PHE A 397 26.17 6.77 -12.60
N VAL A 398 26.56 7.43 -11.50
CA VAL A 398 27.73 8.33 -11.47
C VAL A 398 29.03 7.53 -11.68
N GLU A 399 30.05 8.15 -12.26
CA GLU A 399 31.34 7.49 -12.59
C GLU A 399 31.97 6.76 -11.39
N GLY A 400 31.91 7.34 -10.18
CA GLY A 400 32.46 6.73 -8.96
C GLY A 400 31.71 5.47 -8.47
N ALA A 401 30.55 5.15 -9.05
CA ALA A 401 29.79 3.94 -8.77
C ALA A 401 30.03 2.82 -9.80
N LYS A 402 30.89 3.06 -10.80
CA LYS A 402 31.26 2.10 -11.85
C LYS A 402 32.64 1.48 -11.54
N PRO A 403 32.88 0.20 -11.89
CA PRO A 403 31.95 -0.77 -12.46
C PRO A 403 30.98 -1.34 -11.40
N LEU A 404 29.88 -1.94 -11.86
CA LEU A 404 28.88 -2.54 -10.97
C LEU A 404 29.46 -3.75 -10.23
N GLN A 405 29.19 -3.85 -8.93
CA GLN A 405 29.60 -5.00 -8.14
C GLN A 405 28.67 -6.20 -8.38
N LEU A 406 29.14 -7.14 -9.20
CA LEU A 406 28.50 -8.44 -9.37
C LEU A 406 28.87 -9.39 -8.23
N LEU A 407 27.97 -10.32 -7.91
CA LEU A 407 28.15 -11.33 -6.87
C LEU A 407 29.31 -12.29 -7.23
N ASP A 408 30.29 -12.45 -6.35
CA ASP A 408 31.46 -13.33 -6.52
C ASP A 408 31.21 -14.81 -6.14
N GLN A 409 31.95 -15.73 -6.78
CA GLN A 409 31.71 -17.17 -6.92
C GLN A 409 31.97 -18.04 -5.67
N ARG A 410 32.65 -17.55 -4.63
CA ARG A 410 33.27 -18.46 -3.65
C ARG A 410 32.37 -18.94 -2.50
N ARG A 411 31.33 -18.20 -2.09
CA ARG A 411 30.35 -18.60 -1.04
C ARG A 411 29.03 -17.84 -1.14
N ILE A 412 27.98 -18.49 -1.62
CA ILE A 412 26.68 -17.84 -1.89
C ILE A 412 25.56 -18.58 -1.16
N ALA A 413 24.66 -17.81 -0.54
CA ALA A 413 23.49 -18.33 0.17
C ALA A 413 22.38 -18.77 -0.78
N VAL A 414 22.27 -18.11 -1.94
CA VAL A 414 21.27 -18.40 -2.97
C VAL A 414 21.92 -19.02 -4.22
N LYS A 415 21.50 -20.24 -4.57
CA LYS A 415 22.07 -20.97 -5.72
C LYS A 415 21.17 -20.99 -6.95
N SER A 416 19.89 -20.66 -6.83
CA SER A 416 18.93 -20.70 -7.94
C SER A 416 18.17 -19.39 -8.09
N VAL A 417 17.78 -19.12 -9.34
CA VAL A 417 16.94 -17.98 -9.71
C VAL A 417 15.55 -18.07 -9.07
N ASP A 418 15.02 -19.29 -8.92
CA ASP A 418 13.75 -19.55 -8.24
C ASP A 418 13.79 -19.15 -6.76
N THR A 419 14.91 -19.44 -6.09
CA THR A 419 15.14 -19.02 -4.70
C THR A 419 15.21 -17.49 -4.58
N ILE A 420 15.83 -16.79 -5.55
CA ILE A 420 15.88 -15.32 -5.56
C ILE A 420 14.49 -14.75 -5.77
N PHE A 421 13.75 -15.26 -6.75
CA PHE A 421 12.37 -14.83 -6.99
C PHE A 421 11.53 -15.04 -5.72
N ALA A 422 11.64 -16.21 -5.09
CA ALA A 422 10.93 -16.51 -3.86
C ALA A 422 11.30 -15.54 -2.73
N TRP A 423 12.58 -15.19 -2.59
CA TRP A 423 13.02 -14.24 -1.58
C TRP A 423 12.47 -12.84 -1.86
N LEU A 424 12.54 -12.35 -3.09
CA LEU A 424 12.09 -11.01 -3.45
C LEU A 424 10.56 -10.87 -3.39
N TRP A 425 9.81 -11.82 -3.94
CA TRP A 425 8.38 -11.65 -4.20
C TRP A 425 7.47 -12.35 -3.18
N GLU A 426 7.79 -13.58 -2.76
CA GLU A 426 6.86 -14.39 -1.97
C GLU A 426 6.62 -13.84 -0.55
N TRP A 427 5.47 -14.20 0.03
CA TRP A 427 5.06 -13.69 1.35
C TRP A 427 4.44 -14.72 2.30
N LYS A 428 3.99 -15.89 1.82
CA LYS A 428 3.22 -16.84 2.65
C LYS A 428 4.05 -17.91 3.37
N ASP A 429 5.33 -18.07 3.05
CA ASP A 429 5.99 -19.36 3.35
C ASP A 429 6.88 -19.34 4.60
N GLY A 430 7.06 -18.21 5.29
CA GLY A 430 7.98 -18.11 6.45
C GLY A 430 9.46 -18.43 6.16
N ARG A 431 9.78 -18.88 4.93
CA ARG A 431 11.08 -19.39 4.49
C ARG A 431 12.21 -18.36 4.56
N TYR A 432 11.88 -17.07 4.44
CA TYR A 432 12.85 -15.98 4.39
C TYR A 432 12.50 -14.83 5.34
N ASP A 433 13.43 -14.51 6.24
CA ASP A 433 13.36 -13.32 7.09
C ASP A 433 13.70 -12.08 6.25
N ARG A 434 12.81 -11.08 6.26
CA ARG A 434 12.89 -9.86 5.42
C ARG A 434 12.89 -8.61 6.28
N LYS A 435 13.76 -8.60 7.29
CA LYS A 435 13.84 -7.50 8.26
C LYS A 435 14.13 -6.19 7.54
N GLY A 436 13.27 -5.20 7.76
CA GLY A 436 13.44 -3.86 7.22
C GLY A 436 13.14 -3.71 5.72
N TRP A 437 12.48 -4.67 5.07
CA TRP A 437 12.03 -4.49 3.67
C TRP A 437 10.81 -5.34 3.25
N LYS A 438 10.19 -6.09 4.18
CA LYS A 438 8.98 -6.88 3.92
C LYS A 438 7.79 -6.05 3.39
N ASP A 439 7.72 -4.78 3.79
CA ASP A 439 6.61 -3.85 3.52
C ASP A 439 6.92 -2.89 2.36
N LYS A 440 7.90 -3.22 1.50
CA LYS A 440 8.23 -2.41 0.31
C LYS A 440 7.02 -2.25 -0.63
N PRO A 441 6.85 -1.07 -1.26
CA PRO A 441 5.75 -0.77 -2.18
C PRO A 441 5.47 -1.85 -3.24
N TYR A 442 6.48 -2.39 -3.92
CA TYR A 442 6.24 -3.40 -4.97
C TYR A 442 5.60 -4.68 -4.41
N ARG A 443 5.91 -5.04 -3.15
CA ARG A 443 5.33 -6.21 -2.48
C ARG A 443 3.87 -5.97 -2.10
N MET A 444 3.52 -4.74 -1.76
CA MET A 444 2.11 -4.34 -1.58
C MET A 444 1.35 -4.47 -2.89
N VAL A 445 1.85 -3.86 -3.97
CA VAL A 445 1.21 -3.93 -5.30
C VAL A 445 1.04 -5.38 -5.75
N TYR A 446 2.08 -6.21 -5.61
CA TYR A 446 2.04 -7.62 -5.99
C TYR A 446 0.98 -8.42 -5.22
N GLN A 447 0.90 -8.23 -3.89
CA GLN A 447 -0.07 -8.94 -3.06
C GLN A 447 -1.49 -8.47 -3.29
N GLN A 448 -1.71 -7.16 -3.44
CA GLN A 448 -3.02 -6.58 -3.76
C GLN A 448 -3.49 -7.02 -5.15
N SER A 449 -2.58 -7.10 -6.13
CA SER A 449 -2.89 -7.63 -7.47
C SER A 449 -3.30 -9.10 -7.42
N PHE A 450 -2.56 -9.91 -6.64
CA PHE A 450 -2.90 -11.32 -6.45
C PHE A 450 -4.27 -11.49 -5.82
N GLU A 451 -4.59 -10.72 -4.78
CA GLU A 451 -5.88 -10.81 -4.09
C GLU A 451 -7.03 -10.33 -4.98
N ALA A 452 -6.82 -9.26 -5.75
CA ALA A 452 -7.79 -8.78 -6.73
C ALA A 452 -8.16 -9.86 -7.77
N ILE A 453 -7.16 -10.54 -8.34
CA ILE A 453 -7.38 -11.63 -9.30
C ILE A 453 -8.04 -12.83 -8.60
N ASN A 454 -7.61 -13.15 -7.38
CA ASN A 454 -8.16 -14.25 -6.59
C ASN A 454 -9.66 -14.06 -6.29
N GLN A 455 -10.09 -12.85 -5.94
CA GLN A 455 -11.48 -12.53 -5.62
C GLN A 455 -12.40 -12.64 -6.84
N ILE A 456 -11.94 -12.18 -8.02
CA ILE A 456 -12.78 -12.15 -9.24
C ILE A 456 -12.70 -13.44 -10.06
N MET A 457 -11.50 -14.01 -10.20
CA MET A 457 -11.22 -15.11 -11.14
C MET A 457 -10.80 -16.41 -10.46
N GLY A 458 -10.66 -16.40 -9.13
CA GLY A 458 -10.32 -17.57 -8.33
C GLY A 458 -8.81 -17.84 -8.19
N LYS A 459 -8.49 -18.77 -7.27
CA LYS A 459 -7.11 -19.08 -6.86
C LYS A 459 -6.22 -19.59 -7.99
N ASP A 460 -6.76 -20.38 -8.92
CA ASP A 460 -5.95 -20.99 -9.97
C ASP A 460 -5.48 -19.96 -11.01
N ARG A 461 -6.35 -19.02 -11.39
CA ARG A 461 -5.96 -17.88 -12.22
C ARG A 461 -4.95 -16.98 -11.52
N ALA A 462 -5.12 -16.71 -10.23
CA ALA A 462 -4.14 -15.95 -9.47
C ALA A 462 -2.75 -16.65 -9.44
N ARG A 463 -2.71 -17.99 -9.38
CA ARG A 463 -1.46 -18.78 -9.48
C ARG A 463 -0.85 -18.72 -10.89
N GLU A 464 -1.66 -18.80 -11.94
CA GLU A 464 -1.20 -18.63 -13.32
C GLU A 464 -0.62 -17.25 -13.57
N TRP A 465 -1.30 -16.19 -13.11
CA TRP A 465 -0.82 -14.82 -13.20
C TRP A 465 0.53 -14.66 -12.49
N LYS A 466 0.67 -15.23 -11.29
CA LYS A 466 1.94 -15.24 -10.55
C LYS A 466 3.05 -15.94 -11.34
N LYS A 467 2.76 -17.07 -12.00
CA LYS A 467 3.72 -17.76 -12.87
C LYS A 467 4.11 -16.88 -14.06
N ALA A 468 3.13 -16.21 -14.69
CA ALA A 468 3.39 -15.29 -15.79
C ALA A 468 4.24 -14.09 -15.37
N LEU A 469 3.97 -13.50 -14.19
CA LEU A 469 4.78 -12.43 -13.62
C LEU A 469 6.22 -12.88 -13.37
N LYS A 470 6.42 -14.10 -12.84
CA LYS A 470 7.75 -14.67 -12.68
C LYS A 470 8.46 -14.82 -14.03
N THR A 471 7.78 -15.35 -15.04
CA THR A 471 8.34 -15.51 -16.38
C THR A 471 8.75 -14.17 -16.98
N SER A 472 7.87 -13.16 -17.00
CA SER A 472 8.20 -11.81 -17.48
C SER A 472 9.33 -11.18 -16.68
N PHE A 473 9.36 -11.37 -15.35
CA PHE A 473 10.44 -10.87 -14.50
C PHE A 473 11.81 -11.41 -14.93
N LEU A 474 11.92 -12.73 -15.15
CA LEU A 474 13.18 -13.37 -15.57
C LEU A 474 13.61 -12.99 -16.99
N GLN A 475 12.65 -12.83 -17.90
CA GLN A 475 12.91 -12.48 -19.28
C GLN A 475 13.37 -11.03 -19.46
N SER A 476 12.99 -10.12 -18.54
CA SER A 476 13.22 -8.67 -18.66
C SER A 476 14.23 -8.07 -17.67
N HIS A 477 14.49 -8.72 -16.52
CA HIS A 477 15.40 -8.19 -15.49
C HIS A 477 16.66 -9.06 -15.41
N TRP A 478 17.71 -8.63 -16.12
CA TRP A 478 18.96 -9.39 -16.21
C TRP A 478 19.94 -9.05 -15.08
N LEU A 479 19.78 -7.90 -14.43
CA LEU A 479 20.38 -7.58 -13.15
C LEU A 479 19.32 -7.51 -12.06
N ILE A 480 19.50 -8.31 -11.02
CA ILE A 480 18.55 -8.44 -9.91
C ILE A 480 19.24 -8.00 -8.61
N PRO A 481 18.59 -7.21 -7.74
CA PRO A 481 19.13 -6.93 -6.40
C PRO A 481 19.38 -8.23 -5.64
N TYR A 482 20.58 -8.42 -5.10
CA TYR A 482 20.89 -9.61 -4.30
C TYR A 482 20.48 -9.39 -2.83
N PRO A 483 19.39 -10.02 -2.34
CA PRO A 483 18.87 -9.76 -1.01
C PRO A 483 19.69 -10.44 0.09
N HIS A 484 19.48 -9.98 1.33
CA HIS A 484 19.91 -10.69 2.53
C HIS A 484 18.91 -10.46 3.68
N ASN A 485 19.04 -11.21 4.78
CA ASN A 485 18.03 -11.22 5.86
C ASN A 485 17.72 -9.82 6.43
N ASN A 486 18.72 -8.94 6.48
CA ASN A 486 18.62 -7.63 7.11
C ASN A 486 18.50 -6.47 6.10
N GLY A 487 18.37 -6.75 4.81
CA GLY A 487 18.24 -5.67 3.83
C GLY A 487 17.96 -6.14 2.41
N PHE A 488 17.27 -5.26 1.68
CA PHE A 488 16.82 -5.51 0.31
C PHE A 488 17.97 -5.75 -0.69
N MET A 489 19.10 -5.08 -0.49
CA MET A 489 20.33 -5.30 -1.25
C MET A 489 21.50 -5.49 -0.29
N ARG A 490 22.27 -6.56 -0.51
CA ARG A 490 23.53 -6.80 0.20
C ARG A 490 24.57 -5.78 -0.26
N LYS A 491 25.38 -5.29 0.67
CA LYS A 491 26.58 -4.51 0.36
C LYS A 491 27.82 -5.39 0.38
N SER A 492 28.74 -5.14 -0.54
CA SER A 492 30.07 -5.74 -0.53
C SER A 492 30.82 -5.30 0.71
N LYS A 493 31.55 -6.24 1.33
CA LYS A 493 32.40 -5.92 2.48
C LYS A 493 33.62 -5.10 2.08
N ASP A 494 34.08 -5.29 0.84
CA ASP A 494 35.32 -4.72 0.34
C ASP A 494 35.08 -3.33 -0.25
N THR A 495 34.03 -3.16 -1.05
CA THR A 495 33.74 -1.91 -1.76
C THR A 495 32.63 -1.08 -1.12
N GLY A 496 31.83 -1.65 -0.20
CA GLY A 496 30.66 -0.99 0.37
C GLY A 496 29.51 -0.71 -0.62
N GLN A 497 29.67 -1.12 -1.89
CA GLN A 497 28.69 -0.99 -2.97
C GLN A 497 27.63 -2.10 -2.90
N GLU A 498 26.45 -1.82 -3.44
CA GLU A 498 25.34 -2.74 -3.56
C GLU A 498 25.66 -3.87 -4.57
N VAL A 499 25.40 -5.12 -4.16
CA VAL A 499 25.73 -6.33 -4.92
C VAL A 499 24.56 -6.76 -5.80
N TRP A 500 24.85 -7.03 -7.06
CA TRP A 500 23.89 -7.47 -8.08
C TRP A 500 24.04 -8.95 -8.41
N TRP A 501 22.90 -9.59 -8.65
CA TRP A 501 22.81 -10.90 -9.26
C TRP A 501 22.65 -10.75 -10.77
N SER A 502 23.57 -11.35 -11.52
CA SER A 502 23.52 -11.42 -12.98
C SER A 502 22.72 -12.65 -13.41
N ASN A 503 21.49 -12.41 -13.86
CA ASN A 503 20.61 -13.42 -14.43
C ASN A 503 20.95 -13.60 -15.92
N PHE A 504 21.41 -14.79 -16.27
CA PHE A 504 22.03 -15.10 -17.55
C PHE A 504 21.35 -16.29 -18.23
N ASN A 505 21.22 -16.24 -19.55
CA ASN A 505 20.77 -17.34 -20.39
C ASN A 505 21.75 -17.51 -21.56
N ALA A 506 22.46 -18.64 -21.59
CA ALA A 506 23.51 -18.87 -22.58
C ALA A 506 22.99 -18.90 -24.03
N GLY A 507 21.82 -19.52 -24.25
CA GLY A 507 21.23 -19.61 -25.60
C GLY A 507 20.81 -18.25 -26.13
N LEU A 508 20.17 -17.42 -25.29
CA LEU A 508 19.78 -16.07 -25.67
C LEU A 508 21.00 -15.17 -25.88
N TYR A 509 22.03 -15.29 -25.03
CA TYR A 509 23.28 -14.54 -25.18
C TYR A 509 23.97 -14.84 -26.53
N GLU A 510 24.13 -16.13 -26.86
CA GLU A 510 24.72 -16.53 -28.13
C GLU A 510 23.90 -16.04 -29.33
N HIS A 511 22.57 -16.11 -29.22
CA HIS A 511 21.67 -15.63 -30.26
C HIS A 511 21.85 -14.12 -30.52
N TYR A 512 21.83 -13.29 -29.48
CA TYR A 512 22.03 -11.86 -29.65
C TYR A 512 23.41 -11.51 -30.20
N ARG A 513 24.44 -12.18 -29.70
CA ARG A 513 25.80 -11.97 -30.21
C ARG A 513 25.96 -12.36 -31.68
N GLN A 514 25.27 -13.41 -32.14
CA GLN A 514 25.36 -13.89 -33.52
C GLN A 514 24.58 -13.00 -34.51
N TRP A 515 23.39 -12.56 -34.14
CA TRP A 515 22.46 -11.90 -35.07
C TRP A 515 22.45 -10.38 -34.97
N TYR A 516 22.72 -9.84 -33.79
CA TYR A 516 22.63 -8.40 -33.52
C TYR A 516 23.98 -7.80 -33.08
N GLY A 517 24.97 -8.65 -32.77
CA GLY A 517 26.26 -8.23 -32.22
C GLY A 517 26.12 -7.69 -30.80
N VAL A 518 27.15 -6.95 -30.36
CA VAL A 518 27.08 -6.17 -29.11
C VAL A 518 26.31 -4.90 -29.43
N SER A 519 25.10 -4.75 -28.89
CA SER A 519 24.33 -3.50 -28.97
C SER A 519 25.21 -2.34 -28.50
N ARG A 520 25.14 -1.17 -29.14
CA ARG A 520 25.82 0.00 -28.58
C ARG A 520 25.15 0.36 -27.25
N VAL A 521 25.94 0.92 -26.34
CA VAL A 521 25.43 1.47 -25.08
C VAL A 521 24.27 2.43 -25.40
N GLY A 522 23.05 2.09 -24.96
CA GLY A 522 21.82 2.84 -25.22
C GLY A 522 20.86 2.23 -26.25
N ASP A 523 21.26 1.23 -27.05
CA ASP A 523 20.37 0.54 -28.00
C ASP A 523 19.57 -0.55 -27.28
N LEU A 524 18.31 -0.25 -26.97
CA LEU A 524 17.38 -1.18 -26.31
C LEU A 524 16.57 -1.95 -27.35
N PHE A 525 16.43 -3.27 -27.16
CA PHE A 525 15.43 -4.04 -27.91
C PHE A 525 14.02 -3.65 -27.46
N PRO A 526 13.04 -3.61 -28.37
CA PRO A 526 11.65 -3.33 -28.01
C PRO A 526 11.11 -4.32 -26.98
N ALA A 527 10.24 -3.85 -26.07
CA ALA A 527 9.61 -4.68 -25.04
C ALA A 527 8.89 -5.91 -25.61
N GLU A 528 8.40 -5.84 -26.85
CA GLU A 528 7.79 -6.95 -27.56
C GLU A 528 8.71 -8.18 -27.70
N TYR A 529 10.03 -8.03 -27.62
CA TYR A 529 10.97 -9.15 -27.70
C TYR A 529 10.90 -10.06 -26.48
N ILE A 530 10.45 -9.54 -25.32
CA ILE A 530 10.35 -10.28 -24.05
C ILE A 530 9.51 -11.55 -24.22
N LYS A 531 8.39 -11.47 -24.95
CA LYS A 531 7.48 -12.61 -25.20
C LYS A 531 8.16 -13.77 -25.92
N HIS A 532 9.28 -13.50 -26.58
CA HIS A 532 10.04 -14.48 -27.34
C HIS A 532 11.30 -14.99 -26.62
N HIS A 533 11.63 -14.44 -25.45
CA HIS A 533 12.76 -14.92 -24.68
C HIS A 533 12.48 -16.31 -24.09
N PRO A 534 13.51 -17.13 -23.80
CA PRO A 534 13.31 -18.42 -23.14
C PRO A 534 12.56 -18.26 -21.81
N THR A 535 11.70 -19.21 -21.47
CA THR A 535 11.01 -19.25 -20.17
C THR A 535 11.80 -20.03 -19.12
N THR A 536 12.79 -20.81 -19.54
CA THR A 536 13.66 -21.68 -18.74
C THR A 536 15.14 -21.44 -19.08
N GLY A 537 16.05 -22.08 -18.34
CA GLY A 537 17.49 -21.95 -18.57
C GLY A 537 18.10 -20.63 -18.07
N TRP A 538 17.33 -19.83 -17.33
CA TRP A 538 17.82 -18.65 -16.63
C TRP A 538 18.57 -19.08 -15.37
N GLY A 539 19.78 -18.60 -15.22
CA GLY A 539 20.66 -18.96 -14.12
C GLY A 539 21.65 -17.87 -13.81
N ARG A 540 22.64 -18.21 -13.00
CA ARG A 540 23.81 -17.36 -12.82
C ARG A 540 24.80 -17.63 -13.94
N SER A 541 25.54 -16.61 -14.39
CA SER A 541 26.69 -16.86 -15.25
C SER A 541 27.82 -17.57 -14.47
N TYR A 542 28.38 -18.62 -15.07
CA TYR A 542 29.55 -19.33 -14.58
C TYR A 542 30.74 -19.05 -15.52
N GLY A 543 31.63 -18.13 -15.12
CA GLY A 543 32.80 -17.74 -15.93
C GLY A 543 32.58 -16.43 -16.70
N GLU A 544 33.28 -16.28 -17.82
CA GLU A 544 33.05 -15.20 -18.79
C GLU A 544 32.10 -15.69 -19.91
N PRO A 545 31.11 -14.89 -20.34
CA PRO A 545 30.80 -13.51 -19.92
C PRO A 545 30.02 -13.46 -18.60
N GLN A 546 30.25 -12.44 -17.77
CA GLN A 546 29.64 -12.36 -16.43
C GLN A 546 28.19 -11.84 -16.45
N TYR A 547 27.70 -11.29 -17.56
CA TYR A 547 26.38 -10.69 -17.72
C TYR A 547 25.88 -10.71 -19.17
N MET A 548 24.60 -10.41 -19.36
CA MET A 548 23.97 -10.21 -20.67
C MET A 548 24.34 -8.83 -21.21
N GLU A 549 24.93 -8.77 -22.40
CA GLU A 549 25.48 -7.53 -23.01
C GLU A 549 24.44 -6.62 -23.66
N ASN A 550 23.22 -7.09 -23.91
CA ASN A 550 22.17 -6.26 -24.50
C ASN A 550 21.23 -5.72 -23.42
N ALA A 551 20.16 -5.05 -23.82
CA ALA A 551 19.09 -4.67 -22.92
C ALA A 551 17.76 -4.61 -23.67
N VAL A 552 16.65 -4.80 -22.96
CA VAL A 552 15.30 -4.78 -23.53
C VAL A 552 14.45 -3.77 -22.77
N ASP A 553 13.65 -3.01 -23.50
CA ASP A 553 12.72 -2.05 -22.93
C ASP A 553 11.72 -2.74 -22.00
N PRO A 554 11.38 -2.12 -20.85
CA PRO A 554 10.41 -2.69 -19.95
C PRO A 554 8.99 -2.65 -20.53
N GLU A 555 8.20 -3.69 -20.27
CA GLU A 555 6.76 -3.69 -20.55
C GLU A 555 6.07 -2.62 -19.68
N MET A 556 5.72 -1.49 -20.28
CA MET A 556 5.01 -0.39 -19.59
C MET A 556 3.90 0.26 -20.42
N GLU A 557 3.56 -0.29 -21.59
CA GLU A 557 2.53 0.29 -22.48
C GLU A 557 1.24 0.58 -21.71
N LEU A 558 0.71 -0.41 -20.98
CA LEU A 558 -0.55 -0.24 -20.23
C LEU A 558 -0.37 0.64 -18.99
N VAL A 559 0.84 0.69 -18.44
CA VAL A 559 1.17 1.48 -17.24
C VAL A 559 1.34 2.96 -17.57
N GLN A 560 1.69 3.29 -18.81
CA GLN A 560 1.83 4.67 -19.29
C GLN A 560 0.53 5.27 -19.85
N LEU A 561 -0.45 4.43 -20.21
CA LEU A 561 -1.74 4.91 -20.68
C LEU A 561 -2.47 5.74 -19.59
N PRO A 562 -3.03 6.91 -19.96
CA PRO A 562 -3.97 7.62 -19.11
C PRO A 562 -5.18 6.75 -18.76
N GLU A 563 -5.72 6.90 -17.55
CA GLU A 563 -6.84 6.09 -17.05
C GLU A 563 -8.05 6.08 -17.99
N GLY A 564 -8.41 7.23 -18.56
CA GLY A 564 -9.52 7.36 -19.52
C GLY A 564 -9.28 6.60 -20.82
N GLU A 565 -8.09 6.72 -21.40
CA GLU A 565 -7.74 5.98 -22.64
C GLU A 565 -7.70 4.48 -22.41
N PHE A 566 -7.21 4.05 -21.25
CA PHE A 566 -7.19 2.63 -20.91
C PHE A 566 -8.60 2.08 -20.71
N TYR A 567 -9.50 2.85 -20.08
CA TYR A 567 -10.90 2.47 -19.96
C TYR A 567 -11.62 2.39 -21.31
N GLU A 568 -11.39 3.35 -22.21
CA GLU A 568 -11.91 3.29 -23.58
C GLU A 568 -11.39 2.05 -24.33
N LYS A 569 -10.13 1.67 -24.13
CA LYS A 569 -9.57 0.42 -24.68
C LYS A 569 -10.34 -0.80 -24.17
N LEU A 570 -10.71 -0.84 -22.89
CA LEU A 570 -11.53 -1.92 -22.32
C LEU A 570 -12.96 -1.92 -22.89
N LEU A 571 -13.60 -0.76 -23.03
CA LEU A 571 -14.92 -0.65 -23.66
C LEU A 571 -14.91 -1.15 -25.10
N HIS A 572 -13.89 -0.77 -25.89
CA HIS A 572 -13.72 -1.26 -27.25
C HIS A 572 -13.52 -2.78 -27.34
N ILE A 573 -12.82 -3.38 -26.38
CA ILE A 573 -12.66 -4.83 -26.30
C ILE A 573 -14.01 -5.48 -25.94
N ALA A 574 -14.74 -4.93 -24.97
CA ALA A 574 -16.04 -5.44 -24.53
C ALA A 574 -17.10 -5.37 -25.63
N ASP A 575 -17.16 -4.27 -26.39
CA ASP A 575 -18.06 -4.12 -27.53
C ASP A 575 -17.75 -5.15 -28.62
N ARG A 576 -16.47 -5.29 -28.98
CA ARG A 576 -16.04 -6.24 -30.01
C ARG A 576 -16.23 -7.70 -29.58
N PHE A 577 -16.06 -8.01 -28.30
CA PHE A 577 -16.37 -9.33 -27.73
C PHE A 577 -17.87 -9.61 -27.77
N SER A 578 -18.72 -8.62 -27.47
CA SER A 578 -20.18 -8.75 -27.54
C SER A 578 -20.66 -9.00 -28.97
N GLN A 579 -20.02 -8.39 -29.97
CA GLN A 579 -20.34 -8.57 -31.39
C GLN A 579 -19.87 -9.93 -31.94
N ASN A 580 -18.74 -10.46 -31.47
CA ASN A 580 -18.23 -11.75 -31.91
C ASN A 580 -17.43 -12.45 -30.77
N PRO A 581 -18.13 -13.19 -29.88
CA PRO A 581 -17.50 -13.87 -28.75
C PRO A 581 -16.51 -14.96 -29.19
N ASP A 582 -16.76 -15.59 -30.33
CA ASP A 582 -15.97 -16.70 -30.88
C ASP A 582 -14.81 -16.25 -31.77
N ALA A 583 -14.54 -14.94 -31.86
CA ALA A 583 -13.52 -14.44 -32.76
C ALA A 583 -12.14 -15.09 -32.45
N PRO A 584 -11.39 -15.55 -33.48
CA PRO A 584 -10.11 -16.24 -33.28
C PRO A 584 -9.07 -15.42 -32.51
N MET A 585 -9.22 -14.08 -32.47
CA MET A 585 -8.32 -13.18 -31.75
C MET A 585 -8.46 -13.24 -30.23
N TRP A 586 -9.57 -13.77 -29.71
CA TRP A 586 -9.83 -13.90 -28.27
C TRP A 586 -9.37 -15.22 -27.68
N LYS A 587 -9.12 -16.22 -28.53
CA LYS A 587 -8.41 -17.41 -28.08
C LYS A 587 -7.02 -16.95 -27.73
N ARG A 588 -6.64 -17.03 -26.45
CA ARG A 588 -5.25 -16.97 -25.99
C ARG A 588 -4.49 -17.92 -26.92
N LYS A 589 -3.83 -17.38 -27.96
CA LYS A 589 -2.93 -18.19 -28.76
C LYS A 589 -1.95 -18.71 -27.73
N ALA A 590 -1.82 -20.03 -27.60
CA ALA A 590 -0.65 -20.59 -26.96
C ALA A 590 0.53 -19.77 -27.51
N PRO A 591 1.39 -19.20 -26.64
CA PRO A 591 2.51 -18.41 -27.13
C PRO A 591 3.12 -19.24 -28.26
N PRO A 592 3.19 -18.71 -29.49
CA PRO A 592 3.68 -19.47 -30.61
C PRO A 592 4.94 -20.14 -30.13
N THR A 593 4.99 -21.46 -30.28
CA THR A 593 6.05 -22.30 -29.80
C THR A 593 7.34 -21.72 -30.35
N VAL A 594 8.03 -20.97 -29.51
CA VAL A 594 9.33 -20.39 -29.79
C VAL A 594 9.25 -19.39 -30.97
N PHE A 595 10.24 -18.53 -31.12
CA PHE A 595 10.66 -18.23 -32.48
C PHE A 595 10.76 -19.57 -33.24
N ASP A 596 10.45 -19.60 -34.52
CA ASP A 596 11.07 -20.60 -35.40
C ASP A 596 12.56 -20.22 -35.53
N PHE A 597 13.30 -20.28 -34.42
CA PHE A 597 14.67 -20.72 -34.46
C PHE A 597 14.52 -22.13 -34.99
N GLY A 598 15.13 -22.46 -36.13
CA GLY A 598 15.18 -23.84 -36.66
C GLY A 598 15.94 -24.82 -35.74
N ILE A 599 15.90 -24.58 -34.42
CA ILE A 599 16.50 -25.30 -33.32
C ILE A 599 15.53 -25.16 -32.15
N THR A 600 14.72 -26.19 -31.93
CA THR A 600 13.97 -26.40 -30.68
C THR A 600 14.99 -26.52 -29.55
N ILE A 601 15.26 -25.43 -28.82
CA ILE A 601 16.04 -25.50 -27.58
C ILE A 601 15.14 -26.18 -26.54
N GLY A 602 15.23 -27.51 -26.48
CA GLY A 602 14.40 -28.36 -25.64
C GLY A 602 14.11 -29.75 -26.21
N ASP A 603 14.47 -30.03 -27.46
CA ASP A 603 14.33 -31.37 -28.04
C ASP A 603 15.71 -32.05 -28.09
N ASP A 604 15.88 -33.11 -27.29
CA ASP A 604 17.09 -33.93 -27.12
C ASP A 604 17.55 -34.64 -28.42
N SER A 605 16.88 -34.37 -29.54
CA SER A 605 17.07 -34.96 -30.84
C SER A 605 17.99 -34.15 -31.78
N LEU A 606 18.20 -32.84 -31.54
CA LEU A 606 19.04 -31.99 -32.40
C LEU A 606 20.52 -31.87 -31.96
N LEU A 607 20.88 -32.32 -30.76
CA LEU A 607 22.29 -32.43 -30.34
C LEU A 607 23.09 -33.48 -31.13
N ARG A 608 22.44 -34.30 -31.97
CA ARG A 608 23.11 -35.29 -32.83
C ARG A 608 23.32 -34.84 -34.28
N ALA A 609 22.78 -33.70 -34.71
CA ALA A 609 22.83 -33.32 -36.13
C ALA A 609 23.38 -31.90 -36.35
N GLN A 610 24.71 -31.85 -36.52
CA GLN A 610 25.46 -30.87 -37.34
C GLN A 610 25.58 -29.43 -36.78
N ARG A 611 26.73 -28.73 -36.76
CA ARG A 611 28.17 -29.04 -36.81
C ARG A 611 28.86 -27.70 -36.44
N LYS A 612 29.87 -27.76 -35.55
CA LYS A 612 30.96 -26.76 -35.36
C LYS A 612 30.60 -25.39 -34.73
N VAL A 613 30.25 -25.41 -33.44
CA VAL A 613 31.00 -24.57 -32.48
C VAL A 613 32.14 -25.48 -32.00
N LYS A 614 33.40 -25.05 -32.06
CA LYS A 614 34.50 -25.79 -31.41
C LYS A 614 34.39 -25.63 -29.89
N GLY A 615 33.35 -26.22 -29.30
CA GLY A 615 33.36 -26.75 -27.95
C GLY A 615 33.54 -28.26 -28.08
N THR A 616 34.42 -28.84 -27.28
CA THR A 616 34.67 -30.29 -27.31
C THR A 616 33.42 -31.05 -26.83
N PRO A 617 33.10 -32.25 -27.38
CA PRO A 617 32.09 -33.15 -26.83
C PRO A 617 32.13 -33.29 -25.30
N VAL A 618 33.33 -33.28 -24.73
CA VAL A 618 33.56 -33.30 -23.28
C VAL A 618 32.94 -32.09 -22.56
N GLN A 619 33.04 -30.89 -23.13
CA GLN A 619 32.55 -29.66 -22.50
C GLN A 619 31.01 -29.62 -22.41
N GLY A 620 30.32 -30.14 -23.43
CA GLY A 620 28.86 -30.30 -23.42
C GLY A 620 28.38 -31.27 -22.34
N LEU A 621 29.04 -32.42 -22.22
CA LEU A 621 28.73 -33.42 -21.19
C LEU A 621 29.03 -32.90 -19.77
N CYS A 622 30.13 -32.16 -19.59
CA CYS A 622 30.44 -31.53 -18.31
C CYS A 622 29.35 -30.56 -17.86
N MET A 623 28.80 -29.75 -18.78
CA MET A 623 27.75 -28.78 -18.45
C MET A 623 26.43 -29.44 -18.04
N GLN A 624 26.02 -30.51 -18.73
CA GLN A 624 24.82 -31.26 -18.38
C GLN A 624 24.94 -31.89 -16.98
N ILE A 625 26.11 -32.47 -16.67
CA ILE A 625 26.37 -33.05 -15.35
C ILE A 625 26.39 -31.97 -14.27
N ILE A 626 26.97 -30.79 -14.52
CA ILE A 626 26.97 -29.66 -13.57
C ILE A 626 25.54 -29.20 -13.28
N GLN A 627 24.71 -29.04 -14.30
CA GLN A 627 23.33 -28.61 -14.14
C GLN A 627 22.48 -29.61 -13.34
N ALA A 628 22.61 -30.90 -13.66
CA ALA A 628 21.92 -31.95 -12.92
C ALA A 628 22.40 -32.06 -11.46
N LEU A 629 23.71 -31.92 -11.21
CA LEU A 629 24.27 -31.88 -9.85
C LEU A 629 23.82 -30.64 -9.07
N ASP A 630 23.71 -29.48 -9.72
CA ASP A 630 23.19 -28.26 -9.11
C ASP A 630 21.73 -28.44 -8.66
N GLU A 631 20.88 -29.03 -9.53
CA GLU A 631 19.48 -29.32 -9.22
C GLU A 631 19.35 -30.37 -8.11
N TYR A 632 20.14 -31.44 -8.15
CA TYR A 632 20.18 -32.48 -7.12
C TYR A 632 20.60 -31.91 -5.74
N GLU A 633 21.62 -31.05 -5.69
CA GLU A 633 22.06 -30.42 -4.45
C GLU A 633 21.02 -29.43 -3.89
N VAL A 634 20.25 -28.75 -4.75
CA VAL A 634 19.13 -27.86 -4.34
C VAL A 634 18.02 -28.65 -3.65
N LEU A 635 17.65 -29.82 -4.19
CA LEU A 635 16.64 -30.68 -3.56
C LEU A 635 17.14 -31.24 -2.21
N GLY A 636 18.42 -31.61 -2.11
CA GLY A 636 19.04 -32.08 -0.87
C GLY A 636 19.12 -31.02 0.25
N HIS A 637 19.28 -29.73 -0.11
CA HIS A 637 19.23 -28.63 0.87
C HIS A 637 17.80 -28.32 1.33
N SER A 638 16.81 -28.49 0.45
CA SER A 638 15.40 -28.30 0.78
C SER A 638 14.92 -29.34 1.82
N GLY A 639 15.28 -30.62 1.67
CA GLY A 639 14.92 -31.67 2.64
C GLY A 639 15.63 -31.58 4.00
N ARG A 640 16.83 -30.99 4.09
CA ARG A 640 17.56 -30.81 5.37
C ARG A 640 17.06 -29.64 6.21
N ILE A 641 16.41 -28.65 5.59
CA ILE A 641 15.82 -27.49 6.29
C ILE A 641 14.41 -27.84 6.80
N LEU A 642 13.75 -28.84 6.21
CA LEU A 642 12.41 -29.32 6.58
C LEU A 642 12.38 -30.30 7.76
N ARG A 643 13.50 -30.94 8.16
CA ARG A 643 13.50 -31.74 9.39
C ARG A 643 13.48 -30.80 10.61
N PRO A 644 12.41 -30.81 11.43
CA PRO A 644 12.41 -30.01 12.65
C PRO A 644 13.57 -30.47 13.53
N ARG A 645 14.46 -29.55 13.91
CA ARG A 645 15.31 -29.75 15.08
C ARG A 645 14.36 -29.98 16.25
N LYS A 646 14.21 -31.23 16.70
CA LYS A 646 13.62 -31.57 18.01
C LYS A 646 14.46 -30.87 19.09
N GLN A 647 14.16 -29.61 19.36
CA GLN A 647 14.57 -28.94 20.58
C GLN A 647 13.56 -29.32 21.65
N LEU A 648 14.07 -29.92 22.74
CA LEU A 648 13.33 -30.19 23.97
C LEU A 648 12.54 -28.93 24.39
N ARG A 649 11.21 -28.99 24.30
CA ARG A 649 10.32 -28.02 24.95
C ARG A 649 10.31 -28.30 26.46
N ARG A 650 10.83 -27.37 27.26
CA ARG A 650 10.41 -27.20 28.66
C ARG A 650 9.03 -26.53 28.67
N HIS A 651 8.15 -27.06 29.51
CA HIS A 651 6.75 -26.69 29.67
C HIS A 651 6.50 -25.20 29.97
N GLY A 652 5.37 -24.70 29.45
CA GLY A 652 4.59 -23.63 30.07
C GLY A 652 4.33 -22.39 29.21
N GLN A 653 3.36 -22.46 28.30
CA GLN A 653 2.33 -21.43 28.04
C GLN A 653 1.47 -21.85 26.85
N SER A 654 0.16 -21.97 27.10
CA SER A 654 -0.86 -22.29 26.11
C SER A 654 -1.17 -21.05 25.28
N THR A 655 -0.87 -21.10 23.99
CA THR A 655 -1.52 -20.27 22.98
C THR A 655 -2.14 -21.20 21.97
N THR A 656 -3.47 -21.23 21.96
CA THR A 656 -4.30 -21.82 20.92
C THR A 656 -4.08 -21.08 19.61
N ASN A 657 -3.16 -21.59 18.80
CA ASN A 657 -3.09 -21.35 17.36
C ASN A 657 -3.11 -22.73 16.71
N GLU A 658 -4.30 -23.32 16.61
CA GLU A 658 -4.56 -24.41 15.67
C GLU A 658 -4.75 -23.78 14.29
N ASN A 659 -3.64 -23.60 13.58
CA ASN A 659 -3.67 -23.65 12.13
C ASN A 659 -3.04 -24.99 11.79
N GLU A 660 -3.85 -25.91 11.28
CA GLU A 660 -3.40 -27.19 10.76
C GLU A 660 -2.36 -26.94 9.66
N ASP A 661 -1.12 -27.31 9.94
CA ASP A 661 -0.05 -27.41 8.94
C ASP A 661 -0.39 -28.60 8.03
N GLU A 662 -1.18 -28.34 7.00
CA GLU A 662 -1.45 -29.30 5.94
C GLU A 662 -0.14 -29.47 5.12
N VAL A 663 0.46 -30.66 5.26
CA VAL A 663 1.65 -31.08 4.52
C VAL A 663 1.34 -31.01 3.02
N THR A 664 2.03 -30.11 2.32
CA THR A 664 1.84 -29.93 0.87
C THR A 664 2.35 -31.16 0.11
N SER A 665 1.58 -31.62 -0.88
CA SER A 665 1.89 -32.64 -1.90
C SER A 665 3.25 -32.50 -2.61
N ASP A 666 3.95 -31.37 -2.43
CA ASP A 666 5.28 -31.11 -2.97
C ASP A 666 6.38 -32.01 -2.38
N GLU A 667 6.23 -32.57 -1.17
CA GLU A 667 7.26 -33.43 -0.57
C GLU A 667 7.46 -34.75 -1.34
N GLU A 668 6.37 -35.40 -1.77
CA GLU A 668 6.41 -36.64 -2.58
C GLU A 668 6.93 -36.37 -4.01
N SER A 669 6.83 -35.12 -4.50
CA SER A 669 7.37 -34.69 -5.79
C SER A 669 8.89 -34.45 -5.75
N ILE A 670 9.43 -34.02 -4.60
CA ILE A 670 10.85 -33.69 -4.43
C ILE A 670 11.73 -34.94 -4.49
N ASP A 671 11.35 -36.02 -3.79
CA ASP A 671 12.13 -37.26 -3.76
C ASP A 671 12.13 -37.96 -5.13
N ASN A 672 10.96 -38.04 -5.79
CA ASN A 672 10.84 -38.55 -7.15
C ASN A 672 11.70 -37.76 -8.18
N ARG A 673 11.77 -36.43 -8.03
CA ARG A 673 12.61 -35.58 -8.89
C ARG A 673 14.10 -35.79 -8.61
N ARG A 674 14.45 -36.05 -7.35
CA ARG A 674 15.82 -36.32 -6.94
C ARG A 674 16.32 -37.65 -7.50
N ASP A 675 15.50 -38.70 -7.51
CA ASP A 675 15.86 -40.01 -8.07
C ASP A 675 16.07 -39.96 -9.59
N ARG A 676 15.25 -39.18 -10.30
CA ARG A 676 15.44 -38.91 -11.75
C ARG A 676 16.76 -38.23 -12.03
N LEU A 677 17.11 -37.20 -11.24
CA LEU A 677 18.38 -36.48 -11.40
C LEU A 677 19.59 -37.37 -11.09
N THR A 678 19.50 -38.24 -10.08
CA THR A 678 20.56 -39.21 -9.78
C THR A 678 20.80 -40.15 -10.95
N THR A 679 19.72 -40.71 -11.50
CA THR A 679 19.76 -41.61 -12.67
C THR A 679 20.42 -40.90 -13.86
N GLN A 680 20.00 -39.67 -14.15
CA GLN A 680 20.57 -38.86 -15.23
C GLN A 680 22.08 -38.61 -15.06
N ILE A 681 22.54 -38.29 -13.84
CA ILE A 681 23.97 -38.03 -13.57
C ILE A 681 24.79 -39.32 -13.76
N LEU A 682 24.29 -40.46 -13.28
CA LEU A 682 24.96 -41.76 -13.39
C LEU A 682 25.06 -42.24 -14.85
N GLU A 683 24.10 -41.90 -15.71
CA GLU A 683 24.16 -42.21 -17.15
C GLU A 683 25.14 -41.32 -17.93
N LEU A 684 25.28 -40.05 -17.52
CA LEU A 684 26.13 -39.08 -18.20
C LEU A 684 27.61 -39.20 -17.82
N GLU A 685 27.90 -39.62 -16.57
CA GLU A 685 29.27 -39.77 -16.07
C GLU A 685 30.17 -40.68 -16.96
N PRO A 686 29.79 -41.93 -17.29
CA PRO A 686 30.64 -42.81 -18.11
C PRO A 686 30.86 -42.25 -19.52
N LYS A 687 29.82 -41.65 -20.13
CA LYS A 687 29.92 -41.00 -21.45
C LYS A 687 30.91 -39.83 -21.44
N MET A 688 30.92 -39.04 -20.35
CA MET A 688 31.90 -37.98 -20.16
C MET A 688 33.32 -38.53 -20.04
N ARG A 689 33.52 -39.61 -19.27
CA ARG A 689 34.85 -40.23 -19.08
C ARG A 689 35.40 -40.84 -20.37
N GLU A 690 34.56 -41.50 -21.17
CA GLU A 690 34.95 -42.02 -22.48
C GLU A 690 35.34 -40.89 -23.44
N ALA A 691 34.55 -39.81 -23.49
CA ALA A 691 34.87 -38.64 -24.32
C ALA A 691 36.18 -37.96 -23.89
N VAL A 692 36.45 -37.87 -22.58
CA VAL A 692 37.72 -37.33 -22.05
C VAL A 692 38.90 -38.18 -22.50
N THR A 693 38.79 -39.51 -22.42
CA THR A 693 39.86 -40.42 -22.82
C THR A 693 40.11 -40.34 -24.33
N ALA A 694 39.05 -40.38 -25.14
CA ALA A 694 39.12 -40.27 -26.58
C ALA A 694 39.79 -38.95 -27.03
N GLU A 695 39.45 -37.83 -26.41
CA GLU A 695 40.07 -36.54 -26.75
C GLU A 695 41.51 -36.42 -26.25
N ARG A 696 41.85 -36.98 -25.07
CA ARG A 696 43.24 -37.00 -24.59
C ARG A 696 44.14 -37.82 -25.48
N GLU A 697 43.65 -38.93 -26.03
CA GLU A 697 44.35 -39.76 -27.00
C GLU A 697 44.46 -39.06 -28.37
N GLN A 698 43.37 -38.44 -28.84
CA GLN A 698 43.33 -37.72 -30.11
C GLN A 698 44.28 -36.52 -30.14
N TYR A 699 44.37 -35.76 -29.04
CA TYR A 699 45.18 -34.55 -28.95
C TYR A 699 46.53 -34.76 -28.25
N ARG A 700 46.87 -36.00 -27.83
CA ARG A 700 48.08 -36.36 -27.08
C ARG A 700 48.38 -35.42 -25.91
N TRP A 701 47.34 -34.98 -25.19
CA TRP A 701 47.47 -34.00 -24.12
C TRP A 701 46.89 -34.53 -22.80
N PRO A 702 47.71 -35.09 -21.89
CA PRO A 702 47.23 -35.83 -20.71
C PRO A 702 46.37 -35.02 -19.75
N HIS A 703 46.51 -33.69 -19.75
CA HIS A 703 45.83 -32.78 -18.83
C HIS A 703 44.62 -32.07 -19.45
N LEU A 704 44.24 -32.41 -20.69
CA LEU A 704 43.06 -31.86 -21.33
C LEU A 704 41.82 -32.12 -20.46
N HIS A 705 41.00 -31.07 -20.25
CA HIS A 705 39.81 -31.04 -19.37
C HIS A 705 40.07 -31.15 -17.86
N GLY A 706 41.32 -31.05 -17.40
CA GLY A 706 41.68 -31.18 -15.99
C GLY A 706 40.98 -30.19 -15.05
N ILE A 707 40.68 -28.97 -15.50
CA ILE A 707 39.98 -27.94 -14.71
C ILE A 707 38.52 -28.33 -14.45
N HIS A 708 37.79 -28.80 -15.47
CA HIS A 708 36.40 -29.23 -15.35
C HIS A 708 36.28 -30.49 -14.48
N LEU A 709 37.17 -31.47 -14.68
CA LEU A 709 37.21 -32.69 -13.88
C LEU A 709 37.54 -32.42 -12.41
N LYS A 710 38.46 -31.48 -12.12
CA LYS A 710 38.78 -31.09 -10.74
C LYS A 710 37.58 -30.50 -9.98
N HIS A 711 36.63 -29.89 -10.67
CA HIS A 711 35.39 -29.36 -10.09
C HIS A 711 34.30 -30.44 -9.95
N LEU A 712 34.22 -31.38 -10.90
CA LEU A 712 33.19 -32.42 -10.98
C LEU A 712 33.47 -33.62 -10.07
N GLU A 713 34.70 -34.10 -10.01
CA GLU A 713 35.09 -35.34 -9.31
C GLU A 713 34.67 -35.35 -7.83
N PRO A 714 34.85 -34.27 -7.04
CA PRO A 714 34.42 -34.23 -5.65
C PRO A 714 32.89 -34.22 -5.47
N ARG A 715 32.12 -33.81 -6.49
CA ARG A 715 30.65 -33.77 -6.46
C ARG A 715 30.06 -35.13 -6.83
N LEU A 716 30.61 -35.78 -7.86
CA LEU A 716 30.24 -37.14 -8.26
C LEU A 716 30.57 -38.15 -7.16
N GLN A 717 31.72 -38.02 -6.49
CA GLN A 717 32.06 -38.87 -5.34
C GLN A 717 31.09 -38.71 -4.17
N ARG A 718 30.58 -37.49 -3.94
CA ARG A 718 29.57 -37.21 -2.90
C ARG A 718 28.19 -37.79 -3.25
N LEU A 719 27.83 -37.83 -4.53
CA LEU A 719 26.61 -38.49 -4.99
C LEU A 719 26.68 -40.00 -4.75
N LYS A 720 27.77 -40.66 -5.16
CA LYS A 720 27.97 -42.11 -4.99
C LYS A 720 28.02 -42.54 -3.51
N THR A 721 28.64 -41.74 -2.66
CA THR A 721 28.68 -42.00 -1.20
C THR A 721 27.35 -41.70 -0.50
N ALA A 722 26.45 -40.93 -1.11
CA ALA A 722 25.10 -40.74 -0.60
C ALA A 722 24.22 -41.97 -0.90
N GLU A 723 24.37 -42.57 -2.09
CA GLU A 723 23.63 -43.78 -2.47
C GLU A 723 24.10 -45.04 -1.74
N SER A 724 25.41 -45.19 -1.51
CA SER A 724 25.94 -46.33 -0.74
C SER A 724 25.42 -46.34 0.70
N LYS A 725 25.15 -45.17 1.28
CA LYS A 725 24.59 -45.02 2.64
C LYS A 725 23.09 -45.27 2.73
N THR A 726 22.36 -45.17 1.63
CA THR A 726 20.93 -45.51 1.57
C THR A 726 20.69 -47.01 1.32
N GLY A 727 21.67 -47.74 0.78
CA GLY A 727 21.60 -49.20 0.61
C GLY A 727 21.84 -50.02 1.89
N ASP A 728 22.64 -49.51 2.84
CA ASP A 728 23.01 -50.23 4.08
C ASP A 728 21.97 -50.13 5.21
N PHE A 729 20.83 -49.47 5.01
CA PHE A 729 19.75 -49.36 6.02
C PHE A 729 18.62 -50.41 5.86
N CYS A 730 18.78 -51.38 4.94
CA CYS A 730 17.88 -52.52 4.78
C CYS A 730 18.56 -53.84 5.18
N GLN A 731 19.12 -53.91 6.38
CA GLN A 731 19.41 -55.17 7.10
C GLN A 731 19.81 -54.88 8.56
N VAL A 732 18.85 -54.50 9.41
CA VAL A 732 18.72 -54.89 10.84
C VAL A 732 17.25 -54.73 11.23
#